data_AF-A0A315AXN9-F1
#
_entry.id   AF-A0A315AXN9-F1
#
_cell.length_a   1.000
_cell.length_b   1.000
_cell.length_c   1.000
_cell.angle_alpha   90.00
_cell.angle_beta   90.00
_cell.angle_gamma   90.00
#
_symmetry.space_group_name_H-M   'P 1'
#
loop_
_entity.id
_entity.type
_entity.pdbx_description
1 polymer ?
#
loop_
_entity_poly.entity_id
_entity_poly.type
_entity_poly.pdbx_seq_one_letter_code
_entity_poly.pdbx_strand_id
1 'polypeptide(L)'
;MPLQAQTLGKALGEDLTLHTTLCRREAGSFQKAVKSGETVVVACTQEKRLFSELAEQTEGAISPIRFVNIRETGGWGREAEHAMPKMAALLAAARLPEPEPVPTVTYKSEGRVLIIGAIDAAERAASFLADAMQVTVFAQGPGNAGGSQERRFPVLAGRLQSLSGWLGAFDVSWDASNPIDLDLCTRCNACVAACPEQAIGLDYQVDLSRCTSHRDCVKVCEAAGAIDFTRDARPQTERFDVVLDLRGDKASPTFTSHALPQGYFRWDGQDLQTLLKVRELVGEFEKPRFFAYKQKLCAHSRNEQVGCSACIDICSAEAVRSDKSRQQIVVNPNLCVGCGACTTACPTGALTYAYPRPAEQGTKIRTLLSAYQAAGGRDAALLLHSQDKGQALIDELGRGAQLGVMQGVPARVMPVALWHTASVGMELWLSAVAYGARQVMVLLTTEEAPQYRAALMEQMAVAQSLLNGLGYTGVHFQLIEAKTPSSLDADLQHLTARNLKASTLPTGPAVAARHAVQAEKRSNLELVIDHLMAQSPVMAQDESTRPKALDLPAAGSPLGTIVVDGSKCTLCMSCVGACPSSALQDNPLQPEIRLVEKNCVQCGLCAKTCPENAITLQPRLSLLAERQQPRVLHGSPPYACIRCSKPFGTLKAIETMLGRLAGHSMFQGAALERLKMCGDCRVVDMFTDENQVRIAGANPSKPQ
;
A
#
# COMPACT_ATOMS: atom_id res chain seq x y z
N MET A 1 28.22 -11.94 25.76
CA MET A 1 27.08 -11.00 25.84
C MET A 1 26.90 -10.58 27.29
N PRO A 2 26.99 -9.27 27.60
CA PRO A 2 26.86 -8.77 28.97
C PRO A 2 25.37 -8.74 29.37
N LEU A 3 24.87 -9.82 29.99
CA LEU A 3 23.53 -9.85 30.56
C LEU A 3 23.59 -9.63 32.08
N GLN A 4 22.73 -8.74 32.57
CA GLN A 4 22.56 -8.50 34.00
C GLN A 4 21.12 -8.85 34.41
N ALA A 5 20.93 -10.05 34.95
CA ALA A 5 19.61 -10.60 35.24
C ALA A 5 18.77 -9.72 36.18
N GLN A 6 19.39 -9.13 37.21
CA GLN A 6 18.69 -8.24 38.15
C GLN A 6 18.22 -6.94 37.51
N THR A 7 19.09 -6.29 36.71
CA THR A 7 18.77 -5.05 35.99
C THR A 7 17.64 -5.29 34.98
N LEU A 8 17.76 -6.38 34.21
CA LEU A 8 16.78 -6.77 33.20
C LEU A 8 15.44 -7.18 33.85
N GLY A 9 15.51 -7.95 34.92
CA GLY A 9 14.35 -8.39 35.68
C GLY A 9 13.57 -7.24 36.28
N LYS A 10 14.26 -6.26 36.90
CA LYS A 10 13.63 -5.03 37.40
C LYS A 10 12.91 -4.24 36.31
N ALA A 11 13.49 -4.13 35.12
CA ALA A 11 12.86 -3.43 34.00
C ALA A 11 11.64 -4.16 33.43
N LEU A 12 11.62 -5.50 33.51
CA LEU A 12 10.53 -6.35 33.05
C LEU A 12 9.49 -6.65 34.13
N GLY A 13 9.76 -6.28 35.39
CA GLY A 13 8.91 -6.60 36.54
C GLY A 13 8.94 -8.07 36.95
N GLU A 14 10.05 -8.78 36.72
CA GLU A 14 10.18 -10.22 36.95
C GLU A 14 11.54 -10.62 37.52
N ASP A 15 11.59 -11.73 38.25
CA ASP A 15 12.85 -12.34 38.68
C ASP A 15 13.39 -13.26 37.58
N LEU A 16 14.52 -12.88 37.00
CA LEU A 16 15.16 -13.63 35.92
C LEU A 16 16.30 -14.50 36.44
N THR A 17 16.32 -15.75 36.00
CA THR A 17 17.47 -16.65 36.18
C THR A 17 18.31 -16.67 34.91
N LEU A 18 19.62 -16.43 35.05
CA LEU A 18 20.54 -16.49 33.92
C LEU A 18 20.96 -17.94 33.65
N HIS A 19 20.78 -18.38 32.42
CA HIS A 19 21.26 -19.67 31.93
C HIS A 19 22.41 -19.46 30.94
N THR A 20 23.43 -20.31 30.99
CA THR A 20 24.63 -20.17 30.12
C THR A 20 24.47 -20.97 28.82
N THR A 21 23.80 -22.11 28.91
CA THR A 21 23.63 -23.13 27.87
C THR A 21 22.19 -23.67 27.88
N LEU A 22 21.20 -22.77 27.90
CA LEU A 22 19.77 -23.12 27.92
C LEU A 22 19.38 -24.08 26.80
N CYS A 23 19.97 -23.94 25.60
CA CYS A 23 19.71 -24.81 24.46
C CYS A 23 20.44 -26.17 24.50
N ARG A 24 21.19 -26.47 25.56
CA ARG A 24 21.97 -27.71 25.72
C ARG A 24 21.78 -28.28 27.13
N ARG A 25 22.79 -28.14 28.00
CA ARG A 25 22.82 -28.78 29.32
C ARG A 25 21.70 -28.32 30.26
N GLU A 26 21.13 -27.15 29.99
CA GLU A 26 20.08 -26.53 30.82
C GLU A 26 18.69 -26.57 30.17
N ALA A 27 18.50 -27.37 29.10
CA ALA A 27 17.21 -27.49 28.39
C ALA A 27 16.06 -27.93 29.32
N GLY A 28 16.35 -28.69 30.38
CA GLY A 28 15.36 -29.07 31.38
C GLY A 28 14.69 -27.88 32.08
N SER A 29 15.36 -26.73 32.21
CA SER A 29 14.76 -25.51 32.76
C SER A 29 13.71 -24.93 31.82
N PHE A 30 13.97 -24.96 30.51
CA PHE A 30 12.99 -24.56 29.49
C PHE A 30 11.79 -25.51 29.49
N GLN A 31 12.01 -26.83 29.53
CA GLN A 31 10.93 -27.82 29.57
C GLN A 31 10.03 -27.66 30.81
N LYS A 32 10.57 -27.19 31.94
CA LYS A 32 9.77 -26.83 33.11
C LYS A 32 8.96 -25.56 32.87
N ALA A 33 9.58 -24.53 32.30
CA ALA A 33 8.94 -23.25 32.03
C ALA A 33 7.72 -23.39 31.10
N VAL A 34 7.80 -24.23 30.06
CA VAL A 34 6.69 -24.40 29.10
C VAL A 34 5.46 -25.13 29.66
N LYS A 35 5.53 -25.65 30.89
CA LYS A 35 4.39 -26.26 31.59
C LYS A 35 3.63 -25.28 32.48
N SER A 36 4.10 -24.05 32.67
CA SER A 36 3.52 -23.11 33.63
C SER A 36 2.15 -22.56 33.19
N GLY A 37 1.86 -22.57 31.89
CA GLY A 37 0.70 -21.89 31.30
C GLY A 37 0.94 -20.40 31.02
N GLU A 38 2.02 -19.82 31.55
CA GLU A 38 2.44 -18.45 31.25
C GLU A 38 3.19 -18.40 29.91
N THR A 39 3.22 -17.23 29.26
CA THR A 39 3.96 -17.05 28.01
C THR A 39 5.46 -17.14 28.26
N VAL A 40 6.14 -18.04 27.53
CA VAL A 40 7.59 -18.23 27.61
C VAL A 40 8.27 -17.49 26.46
N VAL A 41 9.12 -16.51 26.78
CA VAL A 41 9.91 -15.78 25.79
C VAL A 41 11.34 -16.31 25.74
N VAL A 42 11.75 -16.80 24.57
CA VAL A 42 13.09 -17.31 24.29
C VAL A 42 13.88 -16.25 23.51
N ALA A 43 14.97 -15.78 24.13
CA ALA A 43 15.86 -14.75 23.61
C ALA A 43 16.79 -15.20 22.46
N CYS A 44 16.89 -16.49 22.20
CA CYS A 44 17.72 -17.05 21.14
C CYS A 44 16.85 -17.40 19.93
N THR A 45 17.18 -16.86 18.75
CA THR A 45 16.51 -17.22 17.49
C THR A 45 17.25 -18.30 16.70
N GLN A 46 18.55 -18.54 16.95
CA GLN A 46 19.33 -19.58 16.25
C GLN A 46 18.84 -21.01 16.56
N GLU A 47 18.42 -21.25 17.80
CA GLU A 47 17.96 -22.57 18.25
C GLU A 47 16.43 -22.65 18.30
N LYS A 48 15.73 -21.79 17.52
CA LYS A 48 14.26 -21.74 17.48
C LYS A 48 13.65 -23.11 17.19
N ARG A 49 14.17 -23.82 16.19
CA ARG A 49 13.73 -25.18 15.84
C ARG A 49 13.83 -26.14 17.02
N LEU A 50 14.98 -26.15 17.70
CA LEU A 50 15.20 -27.01 18.87
C LEU A 50 14.20 -26.70 19.99
N PHE A 51 14.00 -25.44 20.35
CA PHE A 51 13.07 -25.08 21.42
C PHE A 51 11.61 -25.40 21.07
N SER A 52 11.22 -25.25 19.79
CA SER A 52 9.91 -25.69 19.31
C SER A 52 9.73 -27.21 19.42
N GLU A 53 10.70 -27.99 18.92
CA GLU A 53 10.66 -29.46 19.02
C GLU A 53 10.66 -29.93 20.48
N LEU A 54 11.46 -29.32 21.34
CA LEU A 54 11.47 -29.63 22.78
C LEU A 54 10.12 -29.36 23.43
N ALA A 55 9.45 -28.27 23.06
CA ALA A 55 8.13 -27.94 23.60
C ALA A 55 7.07 -28.94 23.14
N GLU A 56 7.04 -29.29 21.86
CA GLU A 56 6.12 -30.30 21.30
C GLU A 56 6.32 -31.67 21.95
N GLN A 57 7.57 -32.05 22.24
CA GLN A 57 7.91 -33.33 22.88
C GLN A 57 7.72 -33.32 24.40
N THR A 58 7.55 -32.14 25.01
CA THR A 58 7.42 -32.03 26.46
C THR A 58 5.99 -32.27 26.89
N GLU A 59 5.74 -33.42 27.52
CA GLU A 59 4.43 -33.75 28.08
C GLU A 59 3.96 -32.69 29.08
N GLY A 60 2.74 -32.18 28.88
CA GLY A 60 2.14 -31.12 29.69
C GLY A 60 2.59 -29.70 29.34
N ALA A 61 3.28 -29.49 28.22
CA ALA A 61 3.56 -28.15 27.72
C ALA A 61 2.27 -27.46 27.26
N ILE A 62 1.92 -26.35 27.91
CA ILE A 62 0.69 -25.56 27.65
C ILE A 62 0.99 -24.07 27.43
N SER A 63 2.21 -23.63 27.71
CA SER A 63 2.64 -22.26 27.57
C SER A 63 2.81 -21.85 26.11
N PRO A 64 2.29 -20.68 25.68
CA PRO A 64 2.67 -20.08 24.41
C PRO A 64 4.16 -19.74 24.40
N ILE A 65 4.87 -20.11 23.33
CA ILE A 65 6.31 -19.82 23.18
C ILE A 65 6.50 -18.72 22.15
N ARG A 66 7.31 -17.73 22.51
CA ARG A 66 7.65 -16.58 21.66
C ARG A 66 9.16 -16.45 21.57
N PHE A 67 9.63 -15.93 20.44
CA PHE A 67 11.07 -15.77 20.19
C PHE A 67 11.39 -14.31 19.96
N VAL A 68 12.53 -13.88 20.48
CA VAL A 68 13.05 -12.53 20.23
C VAL A 68 14.55 -12.57 20.11
N ASN A 69 15.10 -11.88 19.13
CA ASN A 69 16.53 -11.77 18.98
C ASN A 69 17.04 -10.60 19.83
N ILE A 70 17.80 -10.87 20.89
CA ILE A 70 18.52 -9.83 21.67
C ILE A 70 20.04 -9.94 21.54
N ARG A 71 20.51 -10.97 20.82
CA ARG A 71 21.93 -11.30 20.72
C ARG A 71 22.54 -10.63 19.49
N GLU A 72 22.11 -10.99 18.29
CA GLU A 72 22.55 -10.35 17.05
C GLU A 72 22.13 -8.86 17.02
N THR A 73 20.97 -8.52 17.58
CA THR A 73 20.44 -7.15 17.57
C THR A 73 20.99 -6.24 18.66
N GLY A 74 21.83 -6.75 19.58
CA GLY A 74 22.35 -5.95 20.70
C GLY A 74 23.54 -6.58 21.39
N GLY A 75 23.42 -7.82 21.83
CA GLY A 75 24.41 -8.48 22.69
C GLY A 75 25.76 -8.84 22.06
N TRP A 76 25.84 -8.78 20.73
CA TRP A 76 27.03 -8.99 19.92
C TRP A 76 27.57 -7.71 19.27
N GLY A 77 26.88 -6.57 19.44
CA GLY A 77 27.34 -5.29 18.91
C GLY A 77 28.48 -4.69 19.72
N ARG A 78 29.18 -3.72 19.13
CA ARG A 78 30.23 -2.92 19.79
C ARG A 78 29.72 -2.23 21.06
N GLU A 79 28.46 -1.80 21.06
CA GLU A 79 27.81 -1.13 22.20
C GLU A 79 27.05 -2.11 23.12
N ALA A 80 27.38 -3.41 23.12
CA ALA A 80 26.63 -4.43 23.86
C ALA A 80 26.49 -4.13 25.36
N GLU A 81 27.51 -3.54 26.00
CA GLU A 81 27.47 -3.14 27.43
C GLU A 81 26.38 -2.09 27.73
N HIS A 82 25.99 -1.29 26.73
CA HIS A 82 24.96 -0.26 26.84
C HIS A 82 23.61 -0.71 26.26
N ALA A 83 23.52 -1.92 25.69
CA ALA A 83 22.34 -2.41 24.99
C ALA A 83 21.25 -2.95 25.93
N MET A 84 21.47 -2.95 27.25
CA MET A 84 20.50 -3.53 28.19
C MET A 84 19.08 -2.93 28.10
N PRO A 85 18.90 -1.60 27.98
CA PRO A 85 17.57 -1.02 27.77
C PRO A 85 16.89 -1.51 26.49
N LYS A 86 17.66 -1.69 25.41
CA LYS A 86 17.15 -2.26 24.14
C LYS A 86 16.73 -3.71 24.32
N MET A 87 17.51 -4.53 25.02
CA MET A 87 17.14 -5.93 25.27
C MET A 87 15.87 -6.02 26.12
N ALA A 88 15.73 -5.20 27.17
CA ALA A 88 14.52 -5.13 27.98
C ALA A 88 13.29 -4.76 27.14
N ALA A 89 13.44 -3.77 26.27
CA ALA A 89 12.37 -3.35 25.35
C ALA A 89 11.94 -4.48 24.41
N LEU A 90 12.92 -5.13 23.75
CA LEU A 90 12.65 -6.24 22.82
C LEU A 90 11.97 -7.41 23.53
N LEU A 91 12.41 -7.77 24.73
CA LEU A 91 11.78 -8.81 25.56
C LEU A 91 10.35 -8.45 25.97
N ALA A 92 10.12 -7.21 26.41
CA ALA A 92 8.78 -6.74 26.77
C ALA A 92 7.82 -6.78 25.57
N ALA A 93 8.29 -6.32 24.39
CA ALA A 93 7.49 -6.35 23.16
C ALA A 93 7.19 -7.78 22.70
N ALA A 94 8.13 -8.72 22.91
CA ALA A 94 7.96 -10.12 22.57
C ALA A 94 6.96 -10.85 23.45
N ARG A 95 6.52 -10.28 24.59
CA ARG A 95 5.43 -10.83 25.42
C ARG A 95 4.04 -10.45 24.93
N LEU A 96 3.95 -9.45 24.05
CA LEU A 96 2.66 -9.02 23.54
C LEU A 96 1.98 -10.20 22.81
N PRO A 97 0.64 -10.32 22.92
CA PRO A 97 -0.10 -11.33 22.19
C PRO A 97 0.10 -11.19 20.69
N GLU A 98 -0.13 -12.27 19.96
CA GLU A 98 -0.18 -12.17 18.49
C GLU A 98 -1.35 -11.27 18.09
N PRO A 99 -1.23 -10.54 16.96
CA PRO A 99 -2.34 -9.84 16.35
C PRO A 99 -3.58 -10.73 16.23
N GLU A 100 -4.76 -10.15 16.45
CA GLU A 100 -5.98 -10.94 16.34
C GLU A 100 -6.19 -11.43 14.89
N PRO A 101 -6.75 -12.64 14.71
CA PRO A 101 -7.08 -13.15 13.39
C PRO A 101 -8.03 -12.21 12.62
N VAL A 102 -7.86 -12.19 11.30
CA VAL A 102 -8.72 -11.45 10.37
C VAL A 102 -9.32 -12.40 9.32
N PRO A 103 -10.38 -11.99 8.60
CA PRO A 103 -10.87 -12.77 7.47
C PRO A 103 -9.75 -13.11 6.50
N THR A 104 -9.72 -14.35 6.02
CA THR A 104 -8.72 -14.84 5.09
C THR A 104 -9.20 -14.80 3.64
N VAL A 105 -8.24 -14.92 2.73
CA VAL A 105 -8.42 -15.08 1.29
C VAL A 105 -7.91 -16.47 0.96
N THR A 106 -8.79 -17.33 0.47
CA THR A 106 -8.48 -18.74 0.17
C THR A 106 -8.14 -18.91 -1.30
N TYR A 107 -7.10 -19.70 -1.56
CA TYR A 107 -6.70 -20.17 -2.88
C TYR A 107 -6.83 -21.69 -2.92
N LYS A 108 -7.23 -22.23 -4.07
CA LYS A 108 -7.31 -23.67 -4.30
C LYS A 108 -6.55 -24.01 -5.56
N SER A 109 -5.64 -24.97 -5.48
CA SER A 109 -4.83 -25.43 -6.61
C SER A 109 -4.86 -26.95 -6.68
N GLU A 110 -5.21 -27.48 -7.85
CA GLU A 110 -5.15 -28.91 -8.18
C GLU A 110 -3.78 -29.27 -8.80
N GLY A 111 -2.85 -28.31 -8.84
CA GLY A 111 -1.51 -28.50 -9.38
C GLY A 111 -1.44 -28.45 -10.90
N ARG A 112 -2.41 -27.83 -11.59
CA ARG A 112 -2.35 -27.61 -13.04
C ARG A 112 -1.37 -26.47 -13.33
N VAL A 113 -0.20 -26.81 -13.85
CA VAL A 113 0.88 -25.85 -14.09
C VAL A 113 1.11 -25.63 -15.58
N LEU A 114 1.11 -24.36 -15.97
CA LEU A 114 1.53 -23.92 -17.29
C LEU A 114 2.99 -23.47 -17.25
N ILE A 115 3.83 -24.08 -18.09
CA ILE A 115 5.24 -23.69 -18.25
C ILE A 115 5.37 -22.97 -19.60
N ILE A 116 5.77 -21.70 -19.59
CA ILE A 116 5.89 -20.89 -20.82
C ILE A 116 7.36 -20.63 -21.12
N GLY A 117 7.84 -21.01 -22.30
CA GLY A 117 9.21 -20.74 -22.72
C GLY A 117 9.69 -21.60 -23.88
N ALA A 118 10.99 -21.52 -24.17
CA ALA A 118 11.63 -22.41 -25.13
C ALA A 118 11.42 -23.88 -24.70
N ILE A 119 11.07 -24.75 -25.65
CA ILE A 119 10.59 -26.10 -25.35
C ILE A 119 11.63 -26.92 -24.55
N ASP A 120 12.92 -26.79 -24.86
CA ASP A 120 13.98 -27.54 -24.20
C ASP A 120 14.11 -27.16 -22.71
N ALA A 121 13.98 -25.88 -22.39
CA ALA A 121 14.03 -25.35 -21.04
C ALA A 121 12.74 -25.66 -20.28
N ALA A 122 11.59 -25.56 -20.96
CA ALA A 122 10.30 -25.89 -20.39
C ALA A 122 10.19 -27.39 -20.03
N GLU A 123 10.69 -28.28 -20.88
CA GLU A 123 10.74 -29.71 -20.59
C GLU A 123 11.70 -30.06 -19.45
N ARG A 124 12.83 -29.35 -19.33
CA ARG A 124 13.72 -29.47 -18.16
C ARG A 124 12.98 -29.08 -16.88
N ALA A 125 12.31 -27.93 -16.87
CA ALA A 125 11.46 -27.53 -15.74
C ALA A 125 10.39 -28.58 -15.44
N ALA A 126 9.68 -29.04 -16.48
CA ALA A 126 8.63 -30.05 -16.37
C ALA A 126 9.14 -31.33 -15.71
N SER A 127 10.37 -31.77 -16.01
CA SER A 127 10.96 -32.97 -15.40
C SER A 127 11.12 -32.86 -13.87
N PHE A 128 11.26 -31.65 -13.33
CA PHE A 128 11.29 -31.40 -11.89
C PHE A 128 9.91 -31.24 -11.27
N LEU A 129 8.83 -31.09 -12.05
CA LEU A 129 7.48 -30.82 -11.54
C LEU A 129 6.51 -31.99 -11.77
N ALA A 130 6.77 -32.84 -12.76
CA ALA A 130 5.83 -33.83 -13.29
C ALA A 130 5.40 -34.92 -12.29
N ASP A 131 6.16 -35.16 -11.22
CA ASP A 131 5.79 -36.11 -10.17
C ASP A 131 4.78 -35.54 -9.16
N ALA A 132 4.67 -34.22 -9.08
CA ALA A 132 3.80 -33.52 -8.13
C ALA A 132 2.69 -32.70 -8.81
N MET A 133 2.81 -32.37 -10.10
CA MET A 133 1.95 -31.41 -10.79
C MET A 133 1.51 -31.89 -12.18
N GLN A 134 0.36 -31.42 -12.63
CA GLN A 134 -0.16 -31.65 -13.98
C GLN A 134 0.43 -30.61 -14.93
N VAL A 135 1.49 -31.01 -15.65
CA VAL A 135 2.27 -30.08 -16.47
C VAL A 135 1.68 -29.92 -17.87
N THR A 136 1.55 -28.66 -18.30
CA THR A 136 1.33 -28.27 -19.70
C THR A 136 2.42 -27.29 -20.13
N VAL A 137 2.98 -27.48 -21.33
CA VAL A 137 4.03 -26.62 -21.87
C VAL A 137 3.44 -25.71 -22.94
N PHE A 138 3.66 -24.40 -22.84
CA PHE A 138 3.44 -23.45 -23.93
C PHE A 138 4.78 -23.14 -24.58
N ALA A 139 5.05 -23.79 -25.72
CA ALA A 139 6.33 -23.71 -26.39
C ALA A 139 6.50 -22.38 -27.13
N GLN A 140 7.59 -21.67 -26.86
CA GLN A 140 8.01 -20.45 -27.56
C GLN A 140 9.40 -20.65 -28.21
N GLY A 141 9.44 -21.49 -29.24
CA GLY A 141 10.66 -21.81 -29.98
C GLY A 141 11.42 -23.05 -29.46
N PRO A 142 12.44 -23.50 -30.22
CA PRO A 142 13.17 -24.74 -29.95
C PRO A 142 14.19 -24.68 -28.81
N GLY A 143 14.66 -23.47 -28.45
CA GLY A 143 15.76 -23.29 -27.50
C GLY A 143 17.12 -23.77 -28.04
N ASN A 144 18.03 -24.14 -27.14
CA ASN A 144 19.42 -24.49 -27.52
C ASN A 144 19.58 -25.96 -27.89
N ALA A 145 18.94 -26.85 -27.13
CA ALA A 145 19.06 -28.30 -27.34
C ALA A 145 18.00 -28.84 -28.32
N GLY A 146 16.99 -28.05 -28.65
CA GLY A 146 15.76 -28.55 -29.30
C GLY A 146 14.87 -29.30 -28.30
N GLY A 147 13.58 -29.40 -28.63
CA GLY A 147 12.63 -30.16 -27.81
C GLY A 147 12.86 -31.66 -27.87
N SER A 148 12.48 -32.35 -26.79
CA SER A 148 12.37 -33.80 -26.78
C SER A 148 11.33 -34.26 -27.80
N GLN A 149 11.65 -35.32 -28.51
CA GLN A 149 10.72 -35.92 -29.47
C GLN A 149 9.67 -36.80 -28.79
N GLU A 150 9.75 -36.97 -27.47
CA GLU A 150 8.82 -37.80 -26.68
C GLU A 150 7.57 -37.01 -26.23
N ARG A 151 6.38 -37.59 -26.41
CA ARG A 151 5.10 -37.02 -25.95
C ARG A 151 4.92 -37.22 -24.44
N ARG A 152 5.82 -36.66 -23.62
CA ARG A 152 5.75 -36.73 -22.15
C ARG A 152 4.71 -35.78 -21.56
N PHE A 153 4.52 -34.61 -22.18
CA PHE A 153 3.63 -33.55 -21.70
C PHE A 153 2.77 -33.01 -22.85
N PRO A 154 1.55 -32.52 -22.57
CA PRO A 154 0.81 -31.68 -23.51
C PRO A 154 1.63 -30.44 -23.88
N VAL A 155 1.71 -30.14 -25.17
CA VAL A 155 2.44 -28.98 -25.70
C VAL A 155 1.47 -28.11 -26.51
N LEU A 156 1.29 -26.89 -26.05
CA LEU A 156 0.57 -25.82 -26.74
C LEU A 156 1.56 -24.99 -27.56
N ALA A 157 1.10 -24.55 -28.73
CA ALA A 157 1.85 -23.65 -29.62
C ALA A 157 0.92 -22.62 -30.26
N GLY A 158 1.51 -21.49 -30.67
CA GLY A 158 0.79 -20.37 -31.25
C GLY A 158 1.15 -19.05 -30.60
N ARG A 159 0.27 -18.05 -30.74
CA ARG A 159 0.50 -16.70 -30.24
C ARG A 159 -0.29 -16.45 -28.97
N LEU A 160 0.39 -16.31 -27.85
CA LEU A 160 -0.22 -15.94 -26.58
C LEU A 160 -0.86 -14.54 -26.68
N GLN A 161 -2.14 -14.42 -26.29
CA GLN A 161 -2.93 -13.19 -26.40
C GLN A 161 -3.16 -12.52 -25.05
N SER A 162 -3.55 -13.29 -24.02
CA SER A 162 -3.71 -12.77 -22.67
C SER A 162 -3.26 -13.76 -21.61
N LEU A 163 -2.74 -13.23 -20.52
CA LEU A 163 -2.46 -13.97 -19.29
C LEU A 163 -2.89 -13.10 -18.12
N SER A 164 -3.85 -13.58 -17.33
CA SER A 164 -4.37 -12.86 -16.17
C SER A 164 -4.81 -13.83 -15.08
N GLY A 165 -4.88 -13.38 -13.84
CA GLY A 165 -5.37 -14.20 -12.73
C GLY A 165 -4.40 -14.28 -11.57
N TRP A 166 -4.55 -15.33 -10.78
CA TRP A 166 -3.81 -15.60 -9.54
C TRP A 166 -3.84 -17.11 -9.27
N LEU A 167 -3.17 -17.55 -8.21
CA LEU A 167 -3.06 -18.95 -7.80
C LEU A 167 -4.44 -19.65 -7.81
N GLY A 168 -4.55 -20.73 -8.58
CA GLY A 168 -5.80 -21.50 -8.74
C GLY A 168 -6.77 -20.98 -9.81
N ALA A 169 -6.49 -19.82 -10.41
CA ALA A 169 -7.41 -19.17 -11.34
C ALA A 169 -6.65 -18.27 -12.35
N PHE A 170 -5.65 -18.80 -13.04
CA PHE A 170 -5.05 -18.14 -14.20
C PHE A 170 -5.87 -18.44 -15.45
N ASP A 171 -6.37 -17.39 -16.08
CA ASP A 171 -7.05 -17.41 -17.38
C ASP A 171 -6.03 -17.06 -18.47
N VAL A 172 -5.79 -18.02 -19.37
CA VAL A 172 -4.79 -17.93 -20.45
C VAL A 172 -5.50 -18.05 -21.78
N SER A 173 -5.27 -17.10 -22.69
CA SER A 173 -5.79 -17.15 -24.05
C SER A 173 -4.68 -17.03 -25.08
N TRP A 174 -4.81 -17.75 -26.19
CA TRP A 174 -3.87 -17.74 -27.31
C TRP A 174 -4.58 -18.02 -28.62
N ASP A 175 -3.97 -17.59 -29.71
CA ASP A 175 -4.36 -18.03 -31.04
C ASP A 175 -3.53 -19.26 -31.42
N ALA A 176 -4.20 -20.37 -31.75
CA ALA A 176 -3.57 -21.58 -32.27
C ALA A 176 -3.12 -21.35 -33.73
N SER A 177 -2.10 -20.51 -33.90
CA SER A 177 -1.63 -20.02 -35.19
C SER A 177 -0.50 -20.87 -35.80
N ASN A 178 0.00 -21.88 -35.09
CA ASN A 178 1.01 -22.77 -35.65
C ASN A 178 0.38 -23.61 -36.77
N PRO A 179 0.96 -23.63 -38.00
CA PRO A 179 0.46 -24.47 -39.08
C PRO A 179 0.52 -25.97 -38.76
N ILE A 180 1.42 -26.38 -37.86
CA ILE A 180 1.54 -27.77 -37.40
C ILE A 180 0.61 -27.98 -36.21
N ASP A 181 -0.32 -28.92 -36.36
CA ASP A 181 -1.14 -29.45 -35.28
C ASP A 181 -0.32 -30.44 -34.44
N LEU A 182 -0.01 -30.06 -33.20
CA LEU A 182 0.84 -30.85 -32.32
C LEU A 182 0.16 -32.12 -31.79
N ASP A 183 -1.17 -32.17 -31.79
CA ASP A 183 -1.92 -33.37 -31.40
C ASP A 183 -1.86 -34.44 -32.49
N LEU A 184 -1.87 -34.02 -33.76
CA LEU A 184 -1.72 -34.91 -34.93
C LEU A 184 -0.26 -35.24 -35.27
N CYS A 185 0.69 -34.36 -34.96
CA CYS A 185 2.10 -34.50 -35.36
C CYS A 185 2.78 -35.74 -34.75
N THR A 186 3.20 -36.69 -35.59
CA THR A 186 3.87 -37.93 -35.12
C THR A 186 5.32 -37.73 -34.69
N ARG A 187 5.88 -36.51 -34.80
CA ARG A 187 7.26 -36.18 -34.43
C ARG A 187 8.32 -37.01 -35.17
N CYS A 188 8.05 -37.32 -36.45
CA CYS A 188 8.94 -38.13 -37.30
C CYS A 188 10.14 -37.37 -37.91
N ASN A 189 10.23 -36.05 -37.70
CA ASN A 189 11.23 -35.13 -38.28
C ASN A 189 11.24 -34.99 -39.80
N ALA A 190 10.33 -35.63 -40.55
CA ALA A 190 10.33 -35.53 -42.01
C ALA A 190 10.15 -34.08 -42.50
N CYS A 191 9.28 -33.31 -41.85
CA CYS A 191 9.07 -31.89 -42.17
C CYS A 191 10.29 -31.01 -41.84
N VAL A 192 11.01 -31.32 -40.77
CA VAL A 192 12.25 -30.63 -40.36
C VAL A 192 13.34 -30.85 -41.41
N ALA A 193 13.53 -32.10 -41.84
CA ALA A 193 14.52 -32.45 -42.86
C ALA A 193 14.17 -31.87 -44.25
N ALA A 194 12.88 -31.75 -44.57
CA ALA A 194 12.42 -31.26 -45.86
C ALA A 194 12.42 -29.72 -46.01
N CYS A 195 12.65 -28.95 -44.94
CA CYS A 195 12.60 -27.48 -44.98
C CYS A 195 14.00 -26.89 -45.24
N PRO A 196 14.29 -26.37 -46.45
CA PRO A 196 15.62 -25.86 -46.79
C PRO A 196 15.99 -24.59 -46.02
N GLU A 197 15.01 -23.78 -45.62
CA GLU A 197 15.25 -22.58 -44.81
C GLU A 197 15.45 -22.87 -43.33
N GLN A 198 15.30 -24.13 -42.91
CA GLN A 198 15.28 -24.54 -41.50
C GLN A 198 14.27 -23.71 -40.69
N ALA A 199 13.11 -23.43 -41.29
CA ALA A 199 12.02 -22.69 -40.66
C ALA A 199 11.20 -23.55 -39.69
N ILE A 200 11.44 -24.87 -39.63
CA ILE A 200 10.78 -25.79 -38.71
C ILE A 200 11.84 -26.36 -37.76
N GLY A 201 11.71 -26.08 -36.46
CA GLY A 201 12.58 -26.62 -35.42
C GLY A 201 12.11 -27.95 -34.84
N LEU A 202 12.88 -28.49 -33.89
CA LEU A 202 12.50 -29.69 -33.13
C LEU A 202 11.38 -29.45 -32.10
N ASP A 203 10.94 -28.20 -31.95
CA ASP A 203 9.68 -27.84 -31.30
C ASP A 203 8.46 -28.00 -32.21
N TYR A 204 8.66 -28.38 -33.48
CA TYR A 204 7.61 -28.56 -34.49
C TYR A 204 6.72 -27.31 -34.64
N GLN A 205 7.34 -26.14 -34.54
CA GLN A 205 6.72 -24.86 -34.86
C GLN A 205 7.31 -24.31 -36.15
N VAL A 206 6.47 -23.64 -36.94
CA VAL A 206 6.90 -22.99 -38.18
C VAL A 206 7.22 -21.52 -37.89
N ASP A 207 8.47 -21.13 -38.13
CA ASP A 207 8.87 -19.73 -38.19
C ASP A 207 8.44 -19.12 -39.54
N LEU A 208 7.30 -18.44 -39.52
CA LEU A 208 6.73 -17.79 -40.71
C LEU A 208 7.61 -16.65 -41.24
N SER A 209 8.56 -16.11 -40.45
CA SER A 209 9.49 -15.09 -40.93
C SER A 209 10.61 -15.67 -41.81
N ARG A 210 10.90 -16.96 -41.63
CA ARG A 210 11.90 -17.71 -42.41
C ARG A 210 11.29 -18.56 -43.52
N CYS A 211 10.01 -18.94 -43.38
CA CYS A 211 9.33 -19.79 -44.34
C CYS A 211 9.08 -19.10 -45.69
N THR A 212 9.62 -19.64 -46.77
CA THR A 212 9.41 -19.16 -48.16
C THR A 212 8.16 -19.75 -48.82
N SER A 213 7.37 -20.53 -48.09
CA SER A 213 6.16 -21.20 -48.57
C SER A 213 6.38 -22.20 -49.73
N HIS A 214 7.52 -22.93 -49.75
CA HIS A 214 7.78 -24.02 -50.71
C HIS A 214 6.87 -25.26 -50.50
N ARG A 215 6.32 -25.44 -49.28
CA ARG A 215 5.32 -26.46 -48.87
C ARG A 215 5.77 -27.94 -48.96
N ASP A 216 7.06 -28.25 -49.09
CA ASP A 216 7.49 -29.66 -49.08
C ASP A 216 7.24 -30.34 -47.73
N CYS A 217 7.23 -29.58 -46.63
CA CYS A 217 6.83 -30.06 -45.31
C CYS A 217 5.41 -30.64 -45.29
N VAL A 218 4.48 -30.10 -46.10
CA VAL A 218 3.11 -30.61 -46.20
C VAL A 218 3.10 -31.95 -46.93
N LYS A 219 3.83 -32.07 -48.04
CA LYS A 219 3.92 -33.32 -48.82
C LYS A 219 4.45 -34.48 -47.98
N VAL A 220 5.53 -34.26 -47.23
CA VAL A 220 6.12 -35.30 -46.37
C VAL A 220 5.28 -35.61 -45.12
N CYS A 221 4.27 -34.78 -44.80
CA CYS A 221 3.37 -34.98 -43.66
C CYS A 221 1.98 -35.50 -44.08
N GLU A 222 1.74 -35.81 -45.36
CA GLU A 222 0.43 -36.20 -45.90
C GLU A 222 -0.23 -37.34 -45.12
N ALA A 223 0.54 -38.37 -44.75
CA ALA A 223 0.03 -39.52 -44.00
C ALA A 223 -0.50 -39.16 -42.59
N ALA A 224 0.10 -38.17 -41.93
CA ALA A 224 -0.35 -37.69 -40.62
C ALA A 224 -1.37 -36.55 -40.73
N GLY A 225 -1.34 -35.79 -41.83
CA GLY A 225 -2.22 -34.63 -42.05
C GLY A 225 -2.02 -33.50 -41.04
N ALA A 226 -0.86 -33.43 -40.39
CA ALA A 226 -0.66 -32.52 -39.26
C ALA A 226 -0.32 -31.07 -39.67
N ILE A 227 0.05 -30.81 -40.93
CA ILE A 227 0.50 -29.48 -41.37
C ILE A 227 -0.53 -28.87 -42.33
N ASP A 228 -1.14 -27.77 -41.92
CA ASP A 228 -2.08 -27.00 -42.72
C ASP A 228 -1.83 -25.48 -42.55
N PHE A 229 -1.38 -24.85 -43.64
CA PHE A 229 -1.13 -23.40 -43.69
C PHE A 229 -2.36 -22.58 -44.08
N THR A 230 -3.45 -23.24 -44.48
CA THR A 230 -4.73 -22.59 -44.79
C THR A 230 -5.64 -22.52 -43.57
N ARG A 231 -5.28 -23.21 -42.48
CA ARG A 231 -5.99 -23.16 -41.22
C ARG A 231 -5.93 -21.75 -40.62
N ASP A 232 -7.10 -21.14 -40.48
CA ASP A 232 -7.23 -19.91 -39.73
C ASP A 232 -6.80 -20.10 -38.27
N ALA A 233 -6.10 -19.10 -37.74
CA ALA A 233 -5.75 -19.08 -36.33
C ALA A 233 -7.03 -19.05 -35.49
N ARG A 234 -7.18 -20.04 -34.60
CA ARG A 234 -8.38 -20.17 -33.76
C ARG A 234 -8.07 -19.67 -32.35
N PRO A 235 -8.91 -18.79 -31.77
CA PRO A 235 -8.74 -18.39 -30.39
C PRO A 235 -9.05 -19.57 -29.46
N GLN A 236 -8.18 -19.78 -28.49
CA GLN A 236 -8.27 -20.80 -27.46
C GLN A 236 -8.15 -20.13 -26.10
N THR A 237 -8.82 -20.72 -25.10
CA THR A 237 -8.73 -20.27 -23.71
C THR A 237 -8.68 -21.48 -22.80
N GLU A 238 -7.79 -21.45 -21.82
CA GLU A 238 -7.65 -22.50 -20.82
C GLU A 238 -7.31 -21.91 -19.44
N ARG A 239 -7.63 -22.68 -18.39
CA ARG A 239 -7.39 -22.32 -17.00
C ARG A 239 -6.30 -23.16 -16.36
N PHE A 240 -5.37 -22.49 -15.71
CA PHE A 240 -4.29 -23.09 -14.94
C PHE A 240 -4.29 -22.58 -13.50
N ASP A 241 -3.68 -23.36 -12.60
CA ASP A 241 -3.59 -23.01 -11.19
C ASP A 241 -2.28 -22.25 -10.91
N VAL A 242 -1.20 -22.64 -11.61
CA VAL A 242 0.14 -22.08 -11.44
C VAL A 242 0.75 -21.79 -12.81
N VAL A 243 1.52 -20.71 -12.92
CA VAL A 243 2.24 -20.35 -14.15
C VAL A 243 3.72 -20.16 -13.83
N LEU A 244 4.56 -20.90 -14.56
CA LEU A 244 6.02 -20.78 -14.54
C LEU A 244 6.48 -20.19 -15.88
N ASP A 245 6.87 -18.92 -15.87
CA ASP A 245 7.32 -18.20 -17.07
C ASP A 245 8.85 -18.17 -17.14
N LEU A 246 9.42 -18.78 -18.18
CA LEU A 246 10.86 -18.86 -18.44
C LEU A 246 11.32 -17.77 -19.40
N ARG A 247 10.39 -16.93 -19.88
CA ARG A 247 10.70 -15.86 -20.81
C ARG A 247 11.30 -14.66 -20.06
N GLY A 248 11.98 -13.81 -20.81
CA GLY A 248 12.53 -12.57 -20.27
C GLY A 248 11.46 -11.61 -19.75
N ASP A 249 11.88 -10.65 -18.93
CA ASP A 249 11.03 -9.62 -18.33
C ASP A 249 10.31 -8.70 -19.35
N LYS A 250 10.79 -8.67 -20.59
CA LYS A 250 10.21 -7.94 -21.73
C LYS A 250 9.21 -8.74 -22.56
N ALA A 251 8.95 -10.01 -22.22
CA ALA A 251 7.99 -10.84 -22.94
C ALA A 251 6.57 -10.25 -22.86
N SER A 252 5.73 -10.52 -23.86
CA SER A 252 4.34 -10.08 -23.86
C SER A 252 3.42 -11.15 -24.45
N PRO A 253 2.23 -11.39 -23.89
CA PRO A 253 1.73 -10.84 -22.61
C PRO A 253 2.48 -11.44 -21.40
N THR A 254 2.72 -10.62 -20.38
CA THR A 254 3.31 -11.00 -19.09
C THR A 254 2.82 -10.04 -17.99
N PHE A 255 3.00 -10.40 -16.72
CA PHE A 255 2.79 -9.47 -15.62
C PHE A 255 3.97 -8.50 -15.51
N THR A 256 3.67 -7.20 -15.55
CA THR A 256 4.65 -6.11 -15.42
C THR A 256 4.65 -5.47 -14.03
N SER A 257 3.72 -5.87 -13.16
CA SER A 257 3.63 -5.41 -11.78
C SER A 257 4.87 -5.84 -10.99
N HIS A 258 5.36 -4.97 -10.11
CA HIS A 258 6.52 -5.29 -9.25
C HIS A 258 6.23 -6.46 -8.31
N ALA A 259 5.03 -6.47 -7.72
CA ALA A 259 4.53 -7.63 -7.00
C ALA A 259 3.74 -8.51 -7.96
N LEU A 260 4.29 -9.67 -8.29
CA LEU A 260 3.64 -10.65 -9.15
C LEU A 260 2.46 -11.32 -8.43
N PRO A 261 1.40 -11.74 -9.15
CA PRO A 261 0.31 -12.51 -8.56
C PRO A 261 0.83 -13.77 -7.86
N GLN A 262 0.17 -14.17 -6.78
CA GLN A 262 0.42 -15.47 -6.15
C GLN A 262 0.26 -16.56 -7.21
N GLY A 263 1.15 -17.56 -7.24
CA GLY A 263 1.12 -18.64 -8.23
C GLY A 263 1.75 -18.32 -9.59
N TYR A 264 2.23 -17.09 -9.82
CA TYR A 264 3.01 -16.74 -11.00
C TYR A 264 4.49 -16.60 -10.64
N PHE A 265 5.35 -17.36 -11.33
CA PHE A 265 6.79 -17.38 -11.09
C PHE A 265 7.56 -17.08 -12.37
N ARG A 266 8.68 -16.37 -12.21
CA ARG A 266 9.70 -16.27 -13.25
C ARG A 266 10.85 -17.19 -12.90
N TRP A 267 11.36 -17.94 -13.86
CA TRP A 267 12.48 -18.86 -13.65
C TRP A 267 13.55 -18.66 -14.70
N ASP A 268 14.79 -18.45 -14.25
CA ASP A 268 15.96 -18.19 -15.09
C ASP A 268 16.61 -19.46 -15.65
N GLY A 269 16.06 -20.63 -15.32
CA GLY A 269 16.60 -21.94 -15.69
C GLY A 269 17.61 -22.52 -14.71
N GLN A 270 17.95 -21.82 -13.61
CA GLN A 270 18.99 -22.23 -12.66
C GLN A 270 18.48 -22.30 -11.23
N ASP A 271 17.59 -21.40 -10.81
CA ASP A 271 17.15 -21.33 -9.41
C ASP A 271 16.21 -22.50 -9.03
N LEU A 272 16.77 -23.54 -8.40
CA LEU A 272 16.00 -24.68 -7.91
C LEU A 272 15.02 -24.30 -6.78
N GLN A 273 15.27 -23.23 -6.02
CA GLN A 273 14.37 -22.82 -4.94
C GLN A 273 13.02 -22.35 -5.49
N THR A 274 13.01 -21.69 -6.65
CA THR A 274 11.78 -21.33 -7.35
C THR A 274 10.98 -22.57 -7.76
N LEU A 275 11.65 -23.61 -8.28
CA LEU A 275 10.97 -24.86 -8.64
C LEU A 275 10.38 -25.58 -7.42
N LEU A 276 11.12 -25.63 -6.30
CA LEU A 276 10.62 -26.21 -5.05
C LEU A 276 9.36 -25.50 -4.56
N LYS A 277 9.34 -24.16 -4.59
CA LYS A 277 8.14 -23.37 -4.24
C LYS A 277 6.96 -23.68 -5.14
N VAL A 278 7.19 -23.83 -6.45
CA VAL A 278 6.13 -24.20 -7.41
C VAL A 278 5.55 -25.57 -7.08
N ARG A 279 6.39 -26.57 -6.75
CA ARG A 279 5.96 -27.92 -6.36
C ARG A 279 5.06 -27.94 -5.13
N GLU A 280 5.26 -27.00 -4.20
CA GLU A 280 4.48 -26.90 -2.95
C GLU A 280 3.09 -26.27 -3.14
N LEU A 281 2.76 -25.77 -4.34
CA LEU A 281 1.49 -25.09 -4.61
C LEU A 281 0.36 -26.02 -5.04
N VAL A 282 0.23 -27.16 -4.37
CA VAL A 282 -0.90 -28.10 -4.53
C VAL A 282 -1.69 -28.16 -3.22
N GLY A 283 -2.99 -27.89 -3.27
CA GLY A 283 -3.88 -27.89 -2.10
C GLY A 283 -4.58 -26.56 -1.86
N GLU A 284 -4.96 -26.34 -0.60
CA GLU A 284 -5.64 -25.13 -0.14
C GLU A 284 -4.67 -24.22 0.62
N PHE A 285 -4.68 -22.93 0.27
CA PHE A 285 -3.81 -21.93 0.87
C PHE A 285 -4.65 -20.76 1.35
N GLU A 286 -4.23 -20.14 2.44
CA GLU A 286 -4.89 -18.96 2.96
C GLU A 286 -3.89 -17.85 3.26
N LYS A 287 -4.35 -16.62 3.06
CA LYS A 287 -3.64 -15.45 3.57
C LYS A 287 -4.62 -14.47 4.21
N PRO A 288 -4.17 -13.65 5.17
CA PRO A 288 -4.99 -12.57 5.71
C PRO A 288 -5.53 -11.63 4.62
N ARG A 289 -6.74 -11.13 4.81
CA ARG A 289 -7.24 -9.96 4.06
C ARG A 289 -6.66 -8.70 4.70
N PHE A 290 -5.54 -8.23 4.19
CA PHE A 290 -4.74 -7.13 4.75
C PHE A 290 -5.38 -5.74 4.76
N PHE A 291 -6.58 -5.56 4.19
CA PHE A 291 -7.23 -4.25 4.11
C PHE A 291 -8.68 -4.30 4.60
N ALA A 292 -9.13 -3.17 5.14
CA ALA A 292 -10.54 -2.86 5.32
C ALA A 292 -10.86 -1.56 4.56
N TYR A 293 -11.97 -1.56 3.83
CA TYR A 293 -12.41 -0.44 2.99
C TYR A 293 -13.74 0.14 3.48
N LYS A 294 -13.77 1.44 3.77
CA LYS A 294 -14.95 2.22 4.14
C LYS A 294 -15.29 3.21 3.03
N GLN A 295 -16.15 2.82 2.09
CA GLN A 295 -16.54 3.65 0.93
C GLN A 295 -17.00 5.06 1.32
N LYS A 296 -17.74 5.22 2.43
CA LYS A 296 -18.23 6.53 2.90
C LYS A 296 -17.15 7.56 3.18
N LEU A 297 -15.92 7.13 3.45
CA LEU A 297 -14.76 8.01 3.69
C LEU A 297 -13.92 8.23 2.42
N CYS A 298 -14.25 7.56 1.31
CA CYS A 298 -13.39 7.52 0.14
C CYS A 298 -13.46 8.83 -0.65
N ALA A 299 -12.29 9.42 -0.93
CA ALA A 299 -12.17 10.62 -1.76
C ALA A 299 -11.90 10.31 -3.24
N HIS A 300 -12.08 9.05 -3.67
CA HIS A 300 -11.69 8.64 -5.02
C HIS A 300 -12.58 9.26 -6.09
N SER A 301 -13.89 9.14 -5.95
CA SER A 301 -14.86 9.60 -6.95
C SER A 301 -16.11 10.17 -6.31
N ARG A 302 -16.64 11.24 -6.90
CA ARG A 302 -17.91 11.88 -6.51
C ARG A 302 -18.51 12.54 -7.76
N ASN A 303 -19.79 12.29 -8.04
CA ASN A 303 -20.46 12.76 -9.26
C ASN A 303 -19.67 12.39 -10.53
N GLU A 304 -19.15 11.15 -10.58
CA GLU A 304 -18.33 10.61 -11.68
C GLU A 304 -16.95 11.30 -11.91
N GLN A 305 -16.64 12.34 -11.13
CA GLN A 305 -15.35 13.03 -11.17
C GLN A 305 -14.34 12.36 -10.24
N VAL A 306 -13.11 12.14 -10.74
CA VAL A 306 -12.04 11.52 -9.95
C VAL A 306 -11.27 12.56 -9.15
N GLY A 307 -11.33 12.44 -7.83
CA GLY A 307 -10.59 13.23 -6.86
C GLY A 307 -9.20 12.69 -6.59
N CYS A 308 -9.14 11.57 -5.87
CA CYS A 308 -7.90 10.96 -5.37
C CYS A 308 -7.63 9.60 -6.05
N SER A 309 -6.41 9.35 -6.51
CA SER A 309 -5.95 8.07 -7.08
C SER A 309 -4.85 7.39 -6.26
N ALA A 310 -4.45 7.96 -5.11
CA ALA A 310 -3.26 7.55 -4.36
C ALA A 310 -3.16 6.03 -4.09
N CYS A 311 -4.26 5.36 -3.74
CA CYS A 311 -4.26 3.92 -3.47
C CYS A 311 -4.15 3.04 -4.74
N ILE A 312 -4.55 3.56 -5.90
CA ILE A 312 -4.40 2.89 -7.20
C ILE A 312 -2.96 3.05 -7.65
N ASP A 313 -2.46 4.29 -7.67
CA ASP A 313 -1.13 4.64 -8.18
C ASP A 313 0.00 3.97 -7.38
N ILE A 314 -0.20 3.79 -6.06
CA ILE A 314 0.81 3.17 -5.19
C ILE A 314 0.78 1.64 -5.23
N CYS A 315 -0.25 0.99 -5.79
CA CYS A 315 -0.43 -0.46 -5.65
C CYS A 315 0.54 -1.24 -6.54
N SER A 316 1.62 -1.79 -5.96
CA SER A 316 2.61 -2.56 -6.74
C SER A 316 2.12 -3.89 -7.31
N ALA A 317 0.92 -4.33 -6.90
CA ALA A 317 0.28 -5.57 -7.33
C ALA A 317 -0.90 -5.32 -8.28
N GLU A 318 -1.19 -4.05 -8.60
CA GLU A 318 -2.34 -3.64 -9.42
C GLU A 318 -3.69 -4.19 -8.91
N ALA A 319 -3.75 -4.48 -7.60
CA ALA A 319 -4.93 -5.04 -6.95
C ALA A 319 -6.06 -4.02 -6.76
N VAL A 320 -5.78 -2.72 -6.92
CA VAL A 320 -6.74 -1.64 -6.70
C VAL A 320 -7.10 -0.99 -8.04
N ARG A 321 -8.39 -0.92 -8.35
CA ARG A 321 -8.90 -0.25 -9.56
C ARG A 321 -10.00 0.75 -9.26
N SER A 322 -10.20 1.69 -10.17
CA SER A 322 -11.31 2.62 -10.15
C SER A 322 -12.63 1.92 -10.53
N ASP A 323 -13.73 2.30 -9.87
CA ASP A 323 -15.10 2.02 -10.30
C ASP A 323 -15.90 3.32 -10.20
N LYS A 324 -15.76 4.17 -11.23
CA LYS A 324 -16.41 5.49 -11.28
C LYS A 324 -17.93 5.38 -11.28
N SER A 325 -18.48 4.35 -11.92
CA SER A 325 -19.93 4.11 -12.02
C SER A 325 -20.57 3.94 -10.64
N ARG A 326 -19.83 3.36 -9.69
CA ARG A 326 -20.25 3.17 -8.31
C ARG A 326 -19.59 4.15 -7.33
N GLN A 327 -18.91 5.18 -7.84
CA GLN A 327 -18.19 6.19 -7.07
C GLN A 327 -17.27 5.59 -5.99
N GLN A 328 -16.53 4.53 -6.33
CA GLN A 328 -15.69 3.80 -5.38
C GLN A 328 -14.41 3.27 -6.03
N ILE A 329 -13.55 2.69 -5.20
CA ILE A 329 -12.49 1.79 -5.66
C ILE A 329 -12.95 0.34 -5.48
N VAL A 330 -12.31 -0.58 -6.20
CA VAL A 330 -12.43 -2.01 -5.97
C VAL A 330 -11.04 -2.57 -5.70
N VAL A 331 -10.90 -3.33 -4.62
CA VAL A 331 -9.67 -4.02 -4.25
C VAL A 331 -9.86 -5.51 -4.46
N ASN A 332 -9.07 -6.12 -5.34
CA ASN A 332 -9.04 -7.56 -5.54
C ASN A 332 -8.23 -8.21 -4.40
N PRO A 333 -8.87 -8.96 -3.48
CA PRO A 333 -8.17 -9.57 -2.36
C PRO A 333 -7.19 -10.67 -2.80
N ASN A 334 -7.40 -11.30 -3.96
CA ASN A 334 -6.55 -12.37 -4.48
C ASN A 334 -5.24 -11.87 -5.10
N LEU A 335 -5.19 -10.61 -5.54
CA LEU A 335 -3.96 -9.95 -6.03
C LEU A 335 -3.25 -9.17 -4.91
N CYS A 336 -3.96 -8.80 -3.85
CA CYS A 336 -3.40 -8.00 -2.77
C CYS A 336 -2.30 -8.76 -2.01
N VAL A 337 -1.05 -8.31 -2.13
CA VAL A 337 0.12 -8.93 -1.47
C VAL A 337 0.33 -8.49 -0.01
N GLY A 338 -0.52 -7.62 0.51
CA GLY A 338 -0.44 -7.18 1.91
C GLY A 338 0.66 -6.18 2.24
N CYS A 339 1.17 -5.40 1.27
CA CYS A 339 2.24 -4.43 1.54
C CYS A 339 1.83 -3.24 2.44
N GLY A 340 0.54 -2.93 2.53
CA GLY A 340 -0.01 -1.82 3.31
C GLY A 340 0.19 -0.41 2.73
N ALA A 341 0.91 -0.25 1.61
CA ALA A 341 1.19 1.07 1.01
C ALA A 341 -0.06 1.88 0.67
N CYS A 342 -1.13 1.22 0.19
CA CYS A 342 -2.40 1.89 -0.10
C CYS A 342 -3.10 2.45 1.15
N THR A 343 -2.89 1.82 2.32
CA THR A 343 -3.49 2.25 3.59
C THR A 343 -2.74 3.43 4.20
N THR A 344 -1.41 3.47 4.04
CA THR A 344 -0.57 4.59 4.48
C THR A 344 -0.69 5.78 3.54
N ALA A 345 -0.88 5.55 2.23
CA ALA A 345 -1.15 6.62 1.27
C ALA A 345 -2.58 7.19 1.36
N CYS A 346 -3.56 6.45 1.88
CA CYS A 346 -4.95 6.91 1.94
C CYS A 346 -5.10 8.10 2.91
N PRO A 347 -5.43 9.33 2.44
CA PRO A 347 -5.44 10.50 3.30
C PRO A 347 -6.67 10.56 4.21
N THR A 348 -7.79 9.97 3.80
CA THR A 348 -9.03 9.95 4.59
C THR A 348 -9.09 8.81 5.60
N GLY A 349 -8.22 7.79 5.47
CA GLY A 349 -8.37 6.54 6.22
C GLY A 349 -9.53 5.67 5.71
N ALA A 350 -9.99 5.86 4.47
CA ALA A 350 -10.97 4.96 3.85
C ALA A 350 -10.42 3.54 3.65
N LEU A 351 -9.11 3.40 3.45
CA LEU A 351 -8.40 2.13 3.52
C LEU A 351 -7.58 2.09 4.81
N THR A 352 -7.77 1.04 5.61
CA THR A 352 -6.98 0.79 6.82
C THR A 352 -6.31 -0.58 6.76
N TYR A 353 -5.11 -0.69 7.33
CA TYR A 353 -4.37 -1.95 7.40
C TYR A 353 -5.05 -2.87 8.41
N ALA A 354 -5.47 -4.05 7.96
CA ALA A 354 -6.28 -4.95 8.78
C ALA A 354 -5.44 -5.91 9.61
N TYR A 355 -4.23 -6.25 9.16
CA TYR A 355 -3.39 -7.24 9.84
C TYR A 355 -1.89 -7.01 9.60
N PRO A 356 -1.09 -6.74 10.66
CA PRO A 356 -1.53 -6.34 11.99
C PRO A 356 -2.23 -4.97 11.96
N ARG A 357 -3.16 -4.72 12.87
CA ARG A 357 -3.87 -3.44 12.95
C ARG A 357 -2.94 -2.33 13.46
N PRO A 358 -3.15 -1.05 13.06
CA PRO A 358 -2.37 0.08 13.58
C PRO A 358 -2.35 0.16 15.12
N ALA A 359 -3.47 -0.17 15.77
CA ALA A 359 -3.55 -0.18 17.24
C ALA A 359 -2.59 -1.21 17.88
N GLU A 360 -2.46 -2.40 17.28
CA GLU A 360 -1.54 -3.45 17.75
C GLU A 360 -0.08 -3.00 17.57
N GLN A 361 0.23 -2.38 16.43
CA GLN A 361 1.57 -1.78 16.20
C GLN A 361 1.84 -0.62 17.15
N GLY A 362 0.85 0.21 17.45
CA GLY A 362 0.93 1.27 18.44
C GLY A 362 1.24 0.76 19.84
N THR A 363 0.59 -0.34 20.25
CA THR A 363 0.87 -1.04 21.50
C THR A 363 2.30 -1.56 21.52
N LYS A 364 2.75 -2.22 20.45
CA LYS A 364 4.14 -2.71 20.31
C LYS A 364 5.16 -1.58 20.45
N ILE A 365 4.97 -0.48 19.72
CA ILE A 365 5.86 0.69 19.77
C ILE A 365 5.89 1.30 21.16
N ARG A 366 4.73 1.47 21.80
CA ARG A 366 4.67 1.99 23.17
C ARG A 366 5.41 1.09 24.15
N THR A 367 5.15 -0.22 24.11
CA THR A 367 5.79 -1.19 25.00
C THR A 367 7.30 -1.15 24.85
N LEU A 368 7.81 -1.11 23.61
CA LEU A 368 9.24 -0.94 23.33
C LEU A 368 9.79 0.32 24.01
N LEU A 369 9.18 1.48 23.74
CA LEU A 369 9.70 2.76 24.22
C LEU A 369 9.57 2.91 25.74
N SER A 370 8.47 2.46 26.34
CA SER A 370 8.27 2.53 27.79
C SER A 370 9.23 1.61 28.54
N ALA A 371 9.43 0.38 28.06
CA ALA A 371 10.38 -0.56 28.67
C ALA A 371 11.83 -0.11 28.47
N TYR A 372 12.16 0.45 27.30
CA TYR A 372 13.47 1.06 27.06
C TYR A 372 13.77 2.18 28.06
N GLN A 373 12.81 3.09 28.26
CA GLN A 373 12.95 4.20 29.21
C GLN A 373 12.99 3.71 30.67
N ALA A 374 12.15 2.75 31.05
CA ALA A 374 12.13 2.16 32.40
C ALA A 374 13.46 1.47 32.76
N ALA A 375 14.14 0.91 31.76
CA ALA A 375 15.47 0.33 31.90
C ALA A 375 16.61 1.38 31.92
N GLY A 376 16.29 2.68 31.89
CA GLY A 376 17.27 3.79 31.91
C GLY A 376 17.79 4.20 30.53
N GLY A 377 17.23 3.66 29.45
CA GLY A 377 17.56 4.05 28.09
C GLY A 377 17.16 5.50 27.81
N ARG A 378 17.99 6.19 27.00
CA ARG A 378 17.75 7.56 26.54
C ARG A 378 17.84 7.63 25.03
N ASP A 379 17.20 8.64 24.47
CA ASP A 379 17.24 8.96 23.05
C ASP A 379 16.87 7.78 22.14
N ALA A 380 15.82 7.03 22.48
CA ALA A 380 15.40 5.86 21.74
C ALA A 380 15.22 6.13 20.24
N ALA A 381 15.65 5.19 19.40
CA ALA A 381 15.42 5.20 17.97
C ALA A 381 14.80 3.87 17.53
N LEU A 382 13.87 3.92 16.58
CA LEU A 382 13.26 2.74 15.98
C LEU A 382 13.86 2.50 14.59
N LEU A 383 14.21 1.26 14.29
CA LEU A 383 14.58 0.80 12.95
C LEU A 383 13.47 -0.14 12.45
N LEU A 384 12.59 0.39 11.63
CA LEU A 384 11.48 -0.35 11.03
C LEU A 384 12.01 -1.09 9.79
N HIS A 385 11.77 -2.39 9.72
CA HIS A 385 12.28 -3.23 8.62
C HIS A 385 11.28 -4.33 8.26
N SER A 386 11.39 -4.90 7.06
CA SER A 386 10.63 -6.08 6.69
C SER A 386 11.03 -7.28 7.54
N GLN A 387 10.05 -8.13 7.87
CA GLN A 387 10.26 -9.35 8.63
C GLN A 387 11.10 -10.42 7.90
N ASP A 388 11.31 -10.24 6.58
CA ASP A 388 12.08 -11.15 5.74
C ASP A 388 13.49 -10.59 5.47
N LYS A 389 13.72 -9.90 4.34
CA LYS A 389 15.06 -9.46 3.94
C LYS A 389 15.69 -8.46 4.91
N GLY A 390 14.90 -7.56 5.49
CA GLY A 390 15.37 -6.62 6.49
C GLY A 390 15.85 -7.31 7.78
N GLN A 391 15.10 -8.30 8.25
CA GLN A 391 15.50 -9.13 9.40
C GLN A 391 16.79 -9.89 9.11
N ALA A 392 16.92 -10.48 7.91
CA ALA A 392 18.11 -11.21 7.51
C ALA A 392 19.38 -10.33 7.52
N LEU A 393 19.29 -9.09 6.99
CA LEU A 393 20.39 -8.12 7.03
C LEU A 393 20.79 -7.74 8.45
N ILE A 394 19.81 -7.53 9.34
CA ILE A 394 20.06 -7.18 10.75
C ILE A 394 20.74 -8.35 11.49
N ASP A 395 20.29 -9.58 11.23
CA ASP A 395 20.88 -10.76 11.85
C ASP A 395 22.32 -10.99 11.35
N GLU A 396 22.58 -10.78 10.07
CA GLU A 396 23.92 -10.89 9.49
C GLU A 396 24.85 -9.78 9.99
N LEU A 397 24.34 -8.56 10.13
CA LEU A 397 25.02 -7.45 10.77
C LEU A 397 25.47 -7.83 12.19
N GLY A 398 24.57 -8.39 13.00
CA GLY A 398 24.89 -8.85 14.35
C GLY A 398 25.92 -9.97 14.40
N ARG A 399 25.84 -10.94 13.47
CA ARG A 399 26.85 -12.01 13.34
C ARG A 399 28.23 -11.45 12.98
N GLY A 400 28.32 -10.52 12.03
CA GLY A 400 29.60 -9.90 11.69
C GLY A 400 30.13 -8.99 12.80
N ALA A 401 29.27 -8.39 13.60
CA ALA A 401 29.68 -7.65 14.79
C ALA A 401 30.36 -8.57 15.84
N GLN A 402 29.81 -9.77 16.05
CA GLN A 402 30.43 -10.78 16.90
C GLN A 402 31.83 -11.21 16.40
N LEU A 403 32.06 -11.16 15.09
CA LEU A 403 33.35 -11.47 14.46
C LEU A 403 34.29 -10.25 14.39
N GLY A 404 33.85 -9.07 14.83
CA GLY A 404 34.64 -7.84 14.81
C GLY A 404 34.82 -7.21 13.42
N VAL A 405 34.06 -7.64 12.41
CA VAL A 405 34.12 -7.10 11.03
C VAL A 405 33.07 -6.01 10.77
N MET A 406 32.12 -5.84 11.68
CA MET A 406 31.10 -4.79 11.69
C MET A 406 30.90 -4.28 13.12
N GLN A 407 30.20 -3.17 13.32
CA GLN A 407 29.94 -2.63 14.65
C GLN A 407 28.61 -3.12 15.25
N GLY A 408 27.65 -3.49 14.41
CA GLY A 408 26.37 -4.03 14.84
C GLY A 408 25.33 -2.94 15.15
N VAL A 409 24.12 -3.37 15.51
CA VAL A 409 23.02 -2.43 15.77
C VAL A 409 23.32 -1.59 17.03
N PRO A 410 23.33 -0.25 16.95
CA PRO A 410 23.63 0.62 18.10
C PRO A 410 22.67 0.42 19.29
N ALA A 411 23.12 0.69 20.51
CA ALA A 411 22.38 0.42 21.74
C ALA A 411 21.04 1.16 21.84
N ARG A 412 20.94 2.37 21.25
CA ARG A 412 19.70 3.16 21.20
C ARG A 412 18.70 2.74 20.11
N VAL A 413 19.13 1.91 19.17
CA VAL A 413 18.35 1.54 17.98
C VAL A 413 17.64 0.22 18.20
N MET A 414 16.31 0.25 18.31
CA MET A 414 15.47 -0.93 18.44
C MET A 414 14.95 -1.38 17.07
N PRO A 415 15.33 -2.56 16.58
CA PRO A 415 14.77 -3.11 15.36
C PRO A 415 13.32 -3.56 15.58
N VAL A 416 12.43 -3.20 14.65
CA VAL A 416 11.02 -3.54 14.67
C VAL A 416 10.64 -4.16 13.33
N ALA A 417 10.47 -5.47 13.34
CA ALA A 417 9.97 -6.23 12.20
C ALA A 417 8.50 -5.84 11.91
N LEU A 418 8.25 -5.57 10.63
CA LEU A 418 6.95 -5.28 10.03
C LEU A 418 6.64 -6.33 8.96
N TRP A 419 5.35 -6.56 8.71
CA TRP A 419 4.92 -7.38 7.58
C TRP A 419 5.51 -6.87 6.27
N HIS A 420 5.50 -5.55 6.09
CA HIS A 420 6.15 -4.87 4.99
C HIS A 420 6.50 -3.43 5.43
N THR A 421 7.60 -2.88 4.94
CA THR A 421 8.09 -1.53 5.32
C THR A 421 7.09 -0.42 4.98
N ALA A 422 6.33 -0.58 3.90
CA ALA A 422 5.25 0.32 3.50
C ALA A 422 3.94 0.20 4.33
N SER A 423 3.86 -0.70 5.32
CA SER A 423 2.64 -0.93 6.11
C SER A 423 2.41 0.04 7.25
N VAL A 424 3.36 0.95 7.48
CA VAL A 424 3.30 1.99 8.52
C VAL A 424 3.53 3.35 7.87
N GLY A 425 2.79 4.36 8.34
CA GLY A 425 2.83 5.70 7.78
C GLY A 425 3.02 6.78 8.85
N MET A 426 2.88 8.03 8.41
CA MET A 426 3.08 9.22 9.22
C MET A 426 2.36 9.18 10.58
N GLU A 427 1.13 8.66 10.65
CA GLU A 427 0.38 8.61 11.91
C GLU A 427 1.06 7.73 12.97
N LEU A 428 1.65 6.61 12.58
CA LEU A 428 2.37 5.72 13.51
C LEU A 428 3.76 6.25 13.83
N TRP A 429 4.43 6.87 12.86
CA TRP A 429 5.75 7.48 13.10
C TRP A 429 5.66 8.67 14.07
N LEU A 430 4.65 9.53 13.90
CA LEU A 430 4.39 10.60 14.85
C LEU A 430 3.92 10.06 16.21
N SER A 431 3.14 8.97 16.25
CA SER A 431 2.82 8.29 17.52
C SER A 431 4.10 7.79 18.22
N ALA A 432 5.07 7.24 17.49
CA ALA A 432 6.34 6.81 18.07
C ALA A 432 7.10 7.99 18.70
N VAL A 433 7.15 9.14 18.03
CA VAL A 433 7.76 10.36 18.58
C VAL A 433 7.01 10.84 19.80
N ALA A 434 5.67 10.85 19.76
CA ALA A 434 4.82 11.17 20.89
C ALA A 434 5.04 10.23 22.10
N TYR A 435 5.37 8.96 21.87
CA TYR A 435 5.74 8.00 22.92
C TYR A 435 7.19 8.09 23.39
N GLY A 436 8.00 9.00 22.83
CA GLY A 436 9.36 9.28 23.30
C GLY A 436 10.49 8.80 22.38
N ALA A 437 10.19 8.27 21.19
CA ALA A 437 11.22 8.05 20.18
C ALA A 437 11.80 9.39 19.71
N ARG A 438 13.12 9.47 19.61
CA ARG A 438 13.80 10.63 18.99
C ARG A 438 13.95 10.48 17.49
N GLN A 439 14.02 9.23 17.02
CA GLN A 439 14.21 8.94 15.60
C GLN A 439 13.45 7.68 15.19
N VAL A 440 12.89 7.70 13.99
CA VAL A 440 12.27 6.57 13.32
C VAL A 440 12.92 6.42 11.96
N MET A 441 13.56 5.27 11.76
CA MET A 441 14.28 4.92 10.54
C MET A 441 13.52 3.80 9.84
N VAL A 442 13.39 3.86 8.52
CA VAL A 442 12.81 2.78 7.72
C VAL A 442 13.91 2.19 6.85
N LEU A 443 14.17 0.89 7.00
CA LEU A 443 15.14 0.15 6.21
C LEU A 443 14.46 -0.43 4.97
N LEU A 444 14.84 0.05 3.79
CA LEU A 444 14.48 -0.56 2.51
C LEU A 444 15.59 -1.47 2.01
N THR A 445 15.19 -2.55 1.36
CA THR A 445 16.08 -3.52 0.73
C THR A 445 15.85 -3.55 -0.78
N THR A 446 15.95 -4.73 -1.39
CA THR A 446 15.64 -4.96 -2.81
C THR A 446 14.22 -5.47 -3.04
N GLU A 447 13.41 -5.63 -1.99
CA GLU A 447 12.04 -6.13 -2.09
C GLU A 447 11.02 -5.05 -2.42
N GLU A 448 11.27 -3.80 -2.04
CA GLU A 448 10.28 -2.73 -2.20
C GLU A 448 10.15 -2.24 -3.64
N ALA A 449 8.91 -1.93 -4.01
CA ALA A 449 8.61 -1.30 -5.27
C ALA A 449 9.12 0.16 -5.29
N PRO A 450 9.63 0.68 -6.42
CA PRO A 450 10.16 2.05 -6.51
C PRO A 450 9.19 3.13 -6.04
N GLN A 451 7.89 2.96 -6.30
CA GLN A 451 6.86 3.90 -5.86
C GLN A 451 6.71 3.97 -4.33
N TYR A 452 7.06 2.92 -3.58
CA TYR A 452 7.04 2.94 -2.11
C TYR A 452 8.08 3.89 -1.55
N ARG A 453 9.29 3.88 -2.14
CA ARG A 453 10.38 4.79 -1.77
C ARG A 453 9.94 6.25 -1.87
N ALA A 454 9.36 6.64 -3.01
CA ALA A 454 8.88 8.01 -3.22
C ALA A 454 7.80 8.40 -2.19
N ALA A 455 6.79 7.54 -2.00
CA ALA A 455 5.70 7.80 -1.05
C ALA A 455 6.17 7.88 0.41
N LEU A 456 7.13 7.05 0.81
CA LEU A 456 7.73 7.10 2.14
C LEU A 456 8.48 8.42 2.34
N MET A 457 9.29 8.84 1.37
CA MET A 457 10.03 10.11 1.44
C MET A 457 9.08 11.31 1.52
N GLU A 458 8.01 11.34 0.73
CA GLU A 458 7.00 12.41 0.78
C GLU A 458 6.31 12.47 2.15
N GLN A 459 5.88 11.32 2.69
CA GLN A 459 5.27 11.27 4.04
C GLN A 459 6.26 11.69 5.13
N MET A 460 7.52 11.25 5.05
CA MET A 460 8.57 11.64 6.00
C MET A 460 8.84 13.14 5.94
N ALA A 461 8.84 13.74 4.74
CA ALA A 461 9.01 15.18 4.59
C ALA A 461 7.89 15.97 5.27
N VAL A 462 6.62 15.54 5.09
CA VAL A 462 5.47 16.16 5.78
C VAL A 462 5.60 16.02 7.29
N ALA A 463 5.89 14.81 7.79
CA ALA A 463 6.05 14.54 9.21
C ALA A 463 7.21 15.36 9.83
N GLN A 464 8.33 15.47 9.10
CA GLN A 464 9.51 16.24 9.51
C GLN A 464 9.22 17.74 9.54
N SER A 465 8.54 18.28 8.52
CA SER A 465 8.10 19.69 8.49
C SER A 465 7.17 20.00 9.65
N LEU A 466 6.27 19.09 10.00
CA LEU A 466 5.38 19.22 11.15
C LEU A 466 6.17 19.31 12.46
N LEU A 467 7.10 18.38 12.71
CA LEU A 467 7.90 18.38 13.94
C LEU A 467 8.81 19.62 14.04
N ASN A 468 9.51 19.97 12.95
CA ASN A 468 10.35 21.16 12.89
C ASN A 468 9.55 22.44 13.12
N GLY A 469 8.37 22.55 12.50
CA GLY A 469 7.48 23.70 12.67
C GLY A 469 6.92 23.82 14.08
N LEU A 470 6.78 22.70 14.81
CA LEU A 470 6.45 22.70 16.25
C LEU A 470 7.66 22.99 17.15
N GLY A 471 8.86 23.20 16.59
CA GLY A 471 10.09 23.51 17.32
C GLY A 471 10.86 22.28 17.81
N TYR A 472 10.48 21.07 17.39
CA TYR A 472 11.32 19.89 17.60
C TYR A 472 12.43 19.89 16.56
N THR A 473 13.65 20.14 17.03
CA THR A 473 14.85 20.23 16.19
C THR A 473 15.44 18.85 15.86
N GLY A 474 16.15 18.76 14.74
CA GLY A 474 16.88 17.56 14.30
C GLY A 474 16.12 16.71 13.28
N VAL A 475 16.73 15.61 12.83
CA VAL A 475 16.16 14.71 11.80
C VAL A 475 15.49 13.51 12.48
N HIS A 476 14.16 13.55 12.57
CA HIS A 476 13.36 12.51 13.22
C HIS A 476 13.09 11.31 12.31
N PHE A 477 12.97 11.55 11.00
CA PHE A 477 12.59 10.51 10.03
C PHE A 477 13.70 10.31 9.00
N GLN A 478 14.14 9.08 8.83
CA GLN A 478 15.22 8.72 7.91
C GLN A 478 14.88 7.46 7.13
N LEU A 479 15.14 7.47 5.83
CA LEU A 479 15.14 6.27 5.00
C LEU A 479 16.57 5.73 4.89
N ILE A 480 16.74 4.43 5.10
CA ILE A 480 18.01 3.70 4.91
C ILE A 480 17.80 2.73 3.76
N GLU A 481 18.69 2.76 2.77
CA GLU A 481 18.62 1.86 1.61
C GLU A 481 19.86 0.97 1.61
N ALA A 482 19.73 -0.24 2.16
CA ALA A 482 20.86 -1.15 2.30
C ALA A 482 20.65 -2.43 1.49
N LYS A 483 21.66 -2.80 0.71
CA LYS A 483 21.71 -4.07 -0.03
C LYS A 483 22.56 -5.13 0.64
N THR A 484 23.47 -4.69 1.52
CA THR A 484 24.42 -5.56 2.23
C THR A 484 24.48 -5.17 3.71
N PRO A 485 24.87 -6.11 4.59
CA PRO A 485 25.03 -5.82 6.02
C PRO A 485 26.05 -4.71 6.28
N SER A 486 27.13 -4.64 5.50
CA SER A 486 28.15 -3.60 5.63
C SER A 486 27.62 -2.21 5.27
N SER A 487 26.76 -2.09 4.25
CA SER A 487 26.09 -0.82 3.92
C SER A 487 25.14 -0.39 5.04
N LEU A 488 24.40 -1.34 5.63
CA LEU A 488 23.54 -1.08 6.79
C LEU A 488 24.35 -0.64 8.01
N ASP A 489 25.47 -1.31 8.32
CA ASP A 489 26.36 -0.92 9.42
C ASP A 489 26.85 0.51 9.23
N ALA A 490 27.38 0.83 8.04
CA ALA A 490 27.90 2.16 7.73
C ALA A 490 26.84 3.25 7.95
N ASP A 491 25.62 3.06 7.44
CA ASP A 491 24.53 4.04 7.62
C ASP A 491 24.12 4.18 9.09
N LEU A 492 23.96 3.07 9.82
CA LEU A 492 23.65 3.11 11.25
C LEU A 492 24.74 3.83 12.05
N GLN A 493 26.01 3.53 11.77
CA GLN A 493 27.14 4.19 12.43
C GLN A 493 27.26 5.67 12.04
N HIS A 494 26.97 6.05 10.80
CA HIS A 494 26.96 7.46 10.40
C HIS A 494 25.85 8.23 11.12
N LEU A 495 24.68 7.63 11.26
CA LEU A 495 23.54 8.24 11.96
C LEU A 495 23.79 8.33 13.47
N THR A 496 24.52 7.41 14.08
CA THR A 496 24.89 7.51 15.51
C THR A 496 26.12 8.40 15.75
N ALA A 497 27.11 8.38 14.87
CA ALA A 497 28.33 9.18 15.00
C ALA A 497 28.11 10.68 14.72
N ARG A 498 27.23 11.04 13.75
CA ARG A 498 26.81 12.44 13.55
C ARG A 498 26.17 13.03 14.80
N ASN A 499 25.59 12.18 15.66
CA ASN A 499 24.87 12.51 16.88
C ASN A 499 25.73 12.54 18.16
N LEU A 500 27.03 12.19 18.10
CA LEU A 500 27.94 12.25 19.26
C LEU A 500 28.34 13.67 19.68
N LYS A 501 28.04 14.69 18.85
CA LYS A 501 27.96 16.07 19.32
C LYS A 501 26.54 16.28 19.84
N ALA A 502 26.36 16.28 21.17
CA ALA A 502 25.07 16.34 21.87
C ALA A 502 24.08 17.44 21.38
N SER A 503 24.53 18.41 20.59
CA SER A 503 23.72 19.46 19.96
C SER A 503 22.99 19.05 18.66
N THR A 504 23.07 17.79 18.23
CA THR A 504 22.52 17.34 16.93
C THR A 504 21.48 16.21 16.99
N LEU A 505 21.30 15.57 18.16
CA LEU A 505 20.25 14.57 18.34
C LEU A 505 18.87 15.22 18.20
N PRO A 506 17.90 14.54 17.54
CA PRO A 506 16.58 15.10 17.42
C PRO A 506 15.92 15.23 18.79
N THR A 507 15.27 16.36 19.03
CA THR A 507 14.51 16.63 20.26
C THR A 507 13.15 15.95 20.19
N GLY A 508 12.16 16.35 20.96
CA GLY A 508 10.88 15.63 21.06
C GLY A 508 10.21 15.93 22.40
N PRO A 509 8.98 15.45 22.61
CA PRO A 509 8.19 15.84 23.76
C PRO A 509 8.88 15.49 25.08
N ALA A 510 8.70 16.36 26.09
CA ALA A 510 9.22 16.14 27.43
C ALA A 510 8.41 15.06 28.18
N VAL A 511 7.10 15.03 27.95
CA VAL A 511 6.18 14.03 28.52
C VAL A 511 5.67 13.13 27.40
N ALA A 512 5.84 11.82 27.55
CA ALA A 512 5.32 10.85 26.60
C ALA A 512 3.78 10.79 26.60
N ALA A 513 3.19 10.59 25.41
CA ALA A 513 1.76 10.43 25.24
C ALA A 513 1.22 9.17 25.94
N ARG A 514 0.01 9.30 26.51
CA ARG A 514 -0.71 8.20 27.17
C ARG A 514 -1.87 7.65 26.33
N HIS A 515 -2.35 8.37 25.32
CA HIS A 515 -3.48 7.95 24.48
C HIS A 515 -3.07 6.77 23.57
N ALA A 516 -3.87 5.70 23.50
CA ALA A 516 -3.63 4.57 22.60
C ALA A 516 -3.74 4.97 21.12
N VAL A 517 -3.01 4.27 20.24
CA VAL A 517 -3.20 4.41 18.79
C VAL A 517 -4.62 3.97 18.44
N GLN A 518 -5.34 4.80 17.70
CA GLN A 518 -6.72 4.54 17.31
C GLN A 518 -6.80 3.77 15.99
N ALA A 519 -7.87 2.99 15.81
CA ALA A 519 -8.12 2.28 14.54
C ALA A 519 -8.40 3.23 13.37
N GLU A 520 -9.03 4.38 13.63
CA GLU A 520 -9.30 5.39 12.61
C GLU A 520 -8.11 6.34 12.44
N LYS A 521 -7.51 6.30 11.25
CA LYS A 521 -6.27 7.01 10.92
C LYS A 521 -6.31 8.51 11.23
N ARG A 522 -7.38 9.21 10.79
CA ARG A 522 -7.53 10.66 11.02
C ARG A 522 -7.65 10.96 12.50
N SER A 523 -8.46 10.21 13.23
CA SER A 523 -8.62 10.36 14.68
C SER A 523 -7.29 10.15 15.42
N ASN A 524 -6.50 9.15 15.02
CA ASN A 524 -5.16 8.92 15.58
C ASN A 524 -4.21 10.09 15.30
N LEU A 525 -4.13 10.53 14.05
CA LEU A 525 -3.25 11.63 13.65
C LEU A 525 -3.57 12.91 14.43
N GLU A 526 -4.85 13.20 14.64
CA GLU A 526 -5.29 14.38 15.39
C GLU A 526 -4.91 14.29 16.88
N LEU A 527 -5.12 13.15 17.53
CA LEU A 527 -4.69 12.95 18.93
C LEU A 527 -3.18 13.12 19.12
N VAL A 528 -2.40 12.63 18.16
CA VAL A 528 -0.94 12.75 18.17
C VAL A 528 -0.51 14.20 17.96
N ILE A 529 -1.11 14.90 16.99
CA ILE A 529 -0.83 16.32 16.76
C ILE A 529 -1.22 17.16 17.97
N ASP A 530 -2.39 16.92 18.58
CA ASP A 530 -2.83 17.62 19.79
C ASP A 530 -1.81 17.44 20.93
N HIS A 531 -1.30 16.22 21.13
CA HIS A 531 -0.26 15.96 22.13
C HIS A 531 1.07 16.65 21.82
N LEU A 532 1.54 16.55 20.57
CA LEU A 532 2.80 17.20 20.15
C LEU A 532 2.69 18.72 20.25
N MET A 533 1.54 19.32 19.93
CA MET A 533 1.31 20.74 20.15
C MET A 533 1.29 21.10 21.64
N ALA A 534 0.66 20.29 22.48
CA ALA A 534 0.65 20.51 23.93
C ALA A 534 2.04 20.41 24.58
N GLN A 535 2.99 19.76 23.92
CA GLN A 535 4.38 19.61 24.36
C GLN A 535 5.38 20.40 23.49
N SER A 536 4.87 21.29 22.63
CA SER A 536 5.68 21.98 21.61
C SER A 536 6.41 23.19 22.20
N PRO A 537 7.72 23.36 21.92
CA PRO A 537 8.44 24.59 22.24
C PRO A 537 7.82 25.84 21.61
N VAL A 538 7.32 25.75 20.37
CA VAL A 538 6.65 26.87 19.67
C VAL A 538 5.33 27.24 20.36
N MET A 539 4.58 26.25 20.83
CA MET A 539 3.34 26.49 21.57
C MET A 539 3.56 27.07 22.97
N ALA A 540 4.79 27.03 23.50
CA ALA A 540 5.14 27.69 24.76
C ALA A 540 5.53 29.17 24.59
N GLN A 541 5.74 29.65 23.35
CA GLN A 541 6.06 31.06 23.06
C GLN A 541 4.86 31.99 23.27
N ASP A 542 5.13 33.28 23.45
CA ASP A 542 4.10 34.31 23.54
C ASP A 542 3.21 34.34 22.29
N GLU A 543 1.90 34.54 22.50
CA GLU A 543 0.88 34.49 21.44
C GLU A 543 1.15 35.48 20.30
N SER A 544 1.76 36.64 20.60
CA SER A 544 2.11 37.68 19.61
C SER A 544 3.24 37.28 18.67
N THR A 545 4.12 36.36 19.10
CA THR A 545 5.30 35.91 18.34
C THR A 545 5.10 34.54 17.71
N ARG A 546 4.16 33.75 18.23
CA ARG A 546 3.85 32.41 17.75
C ARG A 546 3.30 32.46 16.31
N PRO A 547 3.79 31.61 15.40
CA PRO A 547 3.18 31.45 14.09
C PRO A 547 1.74 30.96 14.22
N LYS A 548 0.82 31.50 13.41
CA LYS A 548 -0.59 31.07 13.40
C LYS A 548 -0.81 29.74 12.67
N ALA A 549 0.09 29.40 11.77
CA ALA A 549 0.07 28.16 11.00
C ALA A 549 1.49 27.76 10.59
N LEU A 550 1.66 26.47 10.30
CA LEU A 550 2.88 25.90 9.75
C LEU A 550 2.63 25.49 8.31
N ASP A 551 3.46 25.93 7.38
CA ASP A 551 3.39 25.46 6.00
C ASP A 551 3.88 24.02 5.90
N LEU A 552 3.19 23.21 5.10
CA LEU A 552 3.53 21.81 4.87
C LEU A 552 3.90 21.59 3.39
N PRO A 553 4.72 20.57 3.07
CA PRO A 553 5.06 20.22 1.70
C PRO A 553 3.82 20.00 0.83
N ALA A 554 3.85 20.44 -0.42
CA ALA A 554 2.70 20.28 -1.31
C ALA A 554 2.41 18.80 -1.64
N ALA A 555 3.46 18.01 -1.84
CA ALA A 555 3.37 16.57 -2.05
C ALA A 555 3.12 15.84 -0.72
N GLY A 556 2.22 14.86 -0.74
CA GLY A 556 1.97 13.96 0.39
C GLY A 556 1.16 14.54 1.58
N SER A 557 0.94 15.86 1.67
CA SER A 557 0.29 16.46 2.84
C SER A 557 -1.19 16.09 2.96
N PRO A 558 -1.62 15.45 4.07
CA PRO A 558 -3.02 15.13 4.32
C PRO A 558 -3.70 16.18 5.22
N LEU A 559 -3.09 17.36 5.38
CA LEU A 559 -3.50 18.45 6.27
C LEU A 559 -3.42 19.77 5.51
N GLY A 560 -4.39 20.66 5.72
CA GLY A 560 -4.31 22.01 5.16
C GLY A 560 -5.65 22.71 5.06
N THR A 561 -5.59 23.89 4.47
CA THR A 561 -6.76 24.72 4.15
C THR A 561 -6.98 24.78 2.64
N ILE A 562 -7.97 25.56 2.22
CA ILE A 562 -8.14 25.96 0.84
C ILE A 562 -8.23 27.48 0.77
N VAL A 563 -7.78 28.04 -0.35
CA VAL A 563 -7.96 29.46 -0.68
C VAL A 563 -9.10 29.56 -1.68
N VAL A 564 -10.08 30.40 -1.37
CA VAL A 564 -11.22 30.68 -2.26
C VAL A 564 -11.02 32.05 -2.89
N ASP A 565 -10.95 32.09 -4.22
CA ASP A 565 -10.94 33.33 -4.99
C ASP A 565 -12.36 33.92 -5.00
N GLY A 566 -12.58 34.92 -4.13
CA GLY A 566 -13.87 35.61 -4.02
C GLY A 566 -14.28 36.39 -5.27
N SER A 567 -13.36 36.64 -6.21
CA SER A 567 -13.70 37.28 -7.49
C SER A 567 -14.35 36.31 -8.47
N LYS A 568 -14.09 35.01 -8.32
CA LYS A 568 -14.60 33.93 -9.18
C LYS A 568 -15.69 33.10 -8.52
N CYS A 569 -15.67 32.95 -7.20
CA CYS A 569 -16.60 32.08 -6.48
C CYS A 569 -18.05 32.58 -6.62
N THR A 570 -18.92 31.74 -7.15
CA THR A 570 -20.36 32.03 -7.28
C THR A 570 -21.18 31.50 -6.10
N LEU A 571 -20.54 30.87 -5.11
CA LEU A 571 -21.19 30.25 -3.95
C LEU A 571 -22.26 29.20 -4.37
N CYS A 572 -21.97 28.42 -5.42
CA CYS A 572 -22.85 27.35 -5.93
C CYS A 572 -22.91 26.08 -5.05
N MET A 573 -22.04 25.99 -4.03
CA MET A 573 -21.94 24.88 -3.07
C MET A 573 -21.57 23.50 -3.65
N SER A 574 -21.15 23.41 -4.91
CA SER A 574 -20.63 22.16 -5.50
C SER A 574 -19.45 21.59 -4.69
N CYS A 575 -18.58 22.46 -4.16
CA CYS A 575 -17.44 22.06 -3.33
C CYS A 575 -17.85 21.46 -1.99
N VAL A 576 -18.93 21.97 -1.38
CA VAL A 576 -19.50 21.45 -0.12
C VAL A 576 -20.07 20.05 -0.35
N GLY A 577 -20.93 19.90 -1.37
CA GLY A 577 -21.53 18.59 -1.71
C GLY A 577 -20.50 17.52 -2.13
N ALA A 578 -19.35 17.95 -2.64
CA ALA A 578 -18.26 17.06 -3.04
C ALA A 578 -17.30 16.67 -1.91
N CYS A 579 -17.33 17.33 -0.75
CA CYS A 579 -16.35 17.12 0.31
C CYS A 579 -16.63 15.83 1.12
N PRO A 580 -15.83 14.76 0.99
CA PRO A 580 -16.12 13.47 1.65
C PRO A 580 -15.83 13.51 3.16
N SER A 581 -14.94 14.40 3.60
CA SER A 581 -14.56 14.54 5.00
C SER A 581 -15.39 15.57 5.76
N SER A 582 -16.41 16.17 5.13
CA SER A 582 -17.22 17.24 5.71
C SER A 582 -16.37 18.40 6.27
N ALA A 583 -15.23 18.67 5.61
CA ALA A 583 -14.38 19.80 5.92
C ALA A 583 -15.02 21.11 5.46
N LEU A 584 -15.66 21.09 4.29
CA LEU A 584 -16.43 22.22 3.78
C LEU A 584 -17.89 22.10 4.21
N GLN A 585 -18.46 23.22 4.64
CA GLN A 585 -19.83 23.32 5.13
C GLN A 585 -20.48 24.57 4.53
N ASP A 586 -21.78 24.51 4.27
CA ASP A 586 -22.60 25.66 3.89
C ASP A 586 -23.06 26.43 5.14
N ASN A 587 -23.74 27.55 4.94
CA ASN A 587 -24.50 28.25 5.96
C ASN A 587 -25.98 28.34 5.50
N PRO A 588 -26.94 27.71 6.19
CA PRO A 588 -28.35 27.75 5.78
C PRO A 588 -28.98 29.14 5.80
N LEU A 589 -28.40 30.08 6.55
CA LEU A 589 -28.95 31.42 6.75
C LEU A 589 -28.35 32.46 5.81
N GLN A 590 -27.13 32.23 5.32
CA GLN A 590 -26.38 33.20 4.50
C GLN A 590 -25.52 32.50 3.44
N PRO A 591 -25.33 33.08 2.26
CA PRO A 591 -24.48 32.50 1.23
C PRO A 591 -22.99 32.55 1.62
N GLU A 592 -22.53 31.50 2.31
CA GLU A 592 -21.15 31.40 2.79
C GLU A 592 -20.61 29.96 2.67
N ILE A 593 -19.31 29.86 2.42
CA ILE A 593 -18.56 28.61 2.51
C ILE A 593 -17.71 28.65 3.79
N ARG A 594 -17.89 27.65 4.63
CA ARG A 594 -17.14 27.45 5.89
C ARG A 594 -16.21 26.25 5.79
N LEU A 595 -15.10 26.29 6.53
CA LEU A 595 -14.12 25.21 6.60
C LEU A 595 -13.79 24.84 8.05
N VAL A 596 -13.87 23.55 8.37
CA VAL A 596 -13.22 22.95 9.54
C VAL A 596 -11.88 22.37 9.08
N GLU A 597 -10.78 23.07 9.39
CA GLU A 597 -9.44 22.75 8.87
C GLU A 597 -8.97 21.35 9.28
N LYS A 598 -9.26 20.93 10.51
CA LYS A 598 -8.99 19.58 11.06
C LYS A 598 -9.57 18.44 10.20
N ASN A 599 -10.65 18.69 9.48
CA ASN A 599 -11.30 17.67 8.65
C ASN A 599 -10.75 17.66 7.22
N CYS A 600 -9.99 18.67 6.80
CA CYS A 600 -9.50 18.77 5.44
C CYS A 600 -8.36 17.77 5.19
N VAL A 601 -8.52 16.95 4.15
CA VAL A 601 -7.58 15.89 3.77
C VAL A 601 -6.79 16.21 2.50
N GLN A 602 -6.87 17.46 2.02
CA GLN A 602 -6.19 17.94 0.80
C GLN A 602 -6.43 17.07 -0.46
N CYS A 603 -7.58 16.41 -0.55
CA CYS A 603 -7.88 15.48 -1.66
C CYS A 603 -8.16 16.14 -3.03
N GLY A 604 -8.32 17.47 -3.08
CA GLY A 604 -8.54 18.22 -4.33
C GLY A 604 -9.92 18.11 -4.97
N LEU A 605 -10.85 17.30 -4.42
CA LEU A 605 -12.23 17.20 -4.96
C LEU A 605 -12.94 18.55 -5.07
N CYS A 606 -12.78 19.41 -4.07
CA CYS A 606 -13.37 20.74 -4.06
C CYS A 606 -12.84 21.64 -5.19
N ALA A 607 -11.56 21.54 -5.54
CA ALA A 607 -10.97 22.27 -6.66
C ALA A 607 -11.47 21.72 -7.99
N LYS A 608 -11.45 20.39 -8.17
CA LYS A 608 -11.86 19.73 -9.42
C LYS A 608 -13.34 19.89 -9.75
N THR A 609 -14.21 19.92 -8.74
CA THR A 609 -15.66 20.08 -8.93
C THR A 609 -16.07 21.55 -9.11
N CYS A 610 -15.17 22.51 -8.87
CA CYS A 610 -15.51 23.92 -8.91
C CYS A 610 -15.68 24.39 -10.36
N PRO A 611 -16.89 24.77 -10.81
CA PRO A 611 -17.10 25.14 -12.21
C PRO A 611 -16.38 26.45 -12.59
N GLU A 612 -16.08 27.30 -11.61
CA GLU A 612 -15.42 28.59 -11.81
C GLU A 612 -13.91 28.56 -11.54
N ASN A 613 -13.33 27.39 -11.24
CA ASN A 613 -11.92 27.22 -10.87
C ASN A 613 -11.46 28.20 -9.76
N ALA A 614 -12.30 28.40 -8.75
CA ALA A 614 -12.11 29.38 -7.69
C ALA A 614 -11.39 28.86 -6.44
N ILE A 615 -10.92 27.60 -6.44
CA ILE A 615 -10.40 26.94 -5.24
C ILE A 615 -8.98 26.43 -5.48
N THR A 616 -8.06 26.81 -4.60
CA THR A 616 -6.67 26.32 -4.57
C THR A 616 -6.39 25.65 -3.23
N LEU A 617 -5.70 24.51 -3.26
CA LEU A 617 -5.26 23.81 -2.05
C LEU A 617 -4.09 24.55 -1.39
N GLN A 618 -4.08 24.62 -0.06
CA GLN A 618 -2.98 25.18 0.72
C GLN A 618 -2.61 24.23 1.86
N PRO A 619 -1.61 23.35 1.64
CA PRO A 619 -1.09 22.44 2.65
C PRO A 619 -0.47 23.19 3.83
N ARG A 620 -1.02 22.97 5.02
CA ARG A 620 -0.60 23.63 6.25
C ARG A 620 -1.15 22.93 7.49
N LEU A 621 -0.68 23.33 8.67
CA LEU A 621 -1.28 23.03 9.96
C LEU A 621 -1.56 24.33 10.71
N SER A 622 -2.83 24.68 10.91
CA SER A 622 -3.19 25.77 11.84
C SER A 622 -2.85 25.40 13.29
N LEU A 623 -2.19 26.34 13.97
CA LEU A 623 -1.87 26.27 15.39
C LEU A 623 -2.93 26.93 16.29
N LEU A 624 -4.00 27.46 15.69
CA LEU A 624 -5.10 28.12 16.39
C LEU A 624 -6.16 27.10 16.82
N ALA A 625 -6.83 27.35 17.94
CA ALA A 625 -7.93 26.52 18.43
C ALA A 625 -9.10 26.43 17.43
N GLU A 626 -9.28 27.49 16.65
CA GLU A 626 -10.28 27.62 15.58
C GLU A 626 -10.15 26.56 14.49
N ARG A 627 -9.03 25.82 14.39
CA ARG A 627 -8.87 24.71 13.44
C ARG A 627 -9.96 23.64 13.56
N GLN A 628 -10.55 23.53 14.75
CA GLN A 628 -11.61 22.56 15.07
C GLN A 628 -13.01 23.14 14.85
N GLN A 629 -13.12 24.42 14.49
CA GLN A 629 -14.39 25.13 14.35
C GLN A 629 -14.63 25.52 12.87
N PRO A 630 -15.89 25.66 12.44
CA PRO A 630 -16.20 26.16 11.11
C PRO A 630 -15.77 27.63 10.97
N ARG A 631 -14.79 27.91 10.09
CA ARG A 631 -14.35 29.28 9.75
C ARG A 631 -14.88 29.68 8.38
N VAL A 632 -15.44 30.87 8.26
CA VAL A 632 -15.88 31.43 6.96
C VAL A 632 -14.65 31.66 6.07
N LEU A 633 -14.65 31.05 4.89
CA LEU A 633 -13.63 31.27 3.86
C LEU A 633 -14.04 32.35 2.86
N HIS A 634 -15.31 32.35 2.48
CA HIS A 634 -15.89 33.34 1.59
C HIS A 634 -17.39 33.43 1.83
N GLY A 635 -17.93 34.64 1.77
CA GLY A 635 -19.35 34.94 1.91
C GLY A 635 -19.73 36.09 0.99
N SER A 636 -21.00 36.12 0.60
CA SER A 636 -21.56 37.21 -0.20
C SER A 636 -22.98 37.51 0.29
N PRO A 637 -23.40 38.79 0.33
CA PRO A 637 -24.79 39.11 0.61
C PRO A 637 -25.71 38.42 -0.40
N PRO A 638 -26.88 37.93 0.05
CA PRO A 638 -27.85 37.36 -0.87
C PRO A 638 -28.39 38.45 -1.81
N TYR A 639 -28.66 38.07 -3.05
CA TYR A 639 -29.37 38.92 -4.00
C TYR A 639 -30.85 38.99 -3.59
N ALA A 640 -31.32 40.20 -3.28
CA ALA A 640 -32.69 40.47 -2.94
C ALA A 640 -33.53 40.63 -4.21
N CYS A 641 -34.72 40.01 -4.24
CA CYS A 641 -35.66 40.17 -5.33
C CYS A 641 -36.02 41.66 -5.54
N ILE A 642 -35.91 42.15 -6.77
CA ILE A 642 -36.24 43.56 -7.10
C ILE A 642 -37.71 43.93 -6.85
N ARG A 643 -38.60 42.95 -6.62
CA ARG A 643 -40.03 43.13 -6.40
C ARG A 643 -40.47 42.99 -4.95
N CYS A 644 -39.99 41.97 -4.24
CA CYS A 644 -40.41 41.66 -2.86
C CYS A 644 -39.28 41.65 -1.84
N SER A 645 -38.05 41.97 -2.25
CA SER A 645 -36.84 41.96 -1.42
C SER A 645 -36.45 40.61 -0.79
N LYS A 646 -37.20 39.53 -1.06
CA LYS A 646 -36.88 38.17 -0.61
C LYS A 646 -35.52 37.72 -1.18
N PRO A 647 -34.58 37.23 -0.35
CA PRO A 647 -33.32 36.69 -0.83
C PRO A 647 -33.56 35.39 -1.61
N PHE A 648 -32.98 35.24 -2.80
CA PHE A 648 -33.21 34.05 -3.64
C PHE A 648 -32.01 33.54 -4.44
N GLY A 649 -30.87 34.23 -4.37
CA GLY A 649 -29.63 33.82 -5.04
C GLY A 649 -28.42 34.52 -4.43
N THR A 650 -27.24 34.21 -4.92
CA THR A 650 -26.01 34.94 -4.54
C THR A 650 -25.81 36.09 -5.51
N LEU A 651 -25.30 37.22 -5.02
CA LEU A 651 -25.06 38.40 -5.86
C LEU A 651 -24.24 38.05 -7.11
N LYS A 652 -23.13 37.33 -6.90
CA LYS A 652 -22.21 36.95 -7.98
C LYS A 652 -22.82 35.97 -9.00
N ALA A 653 -23.67 35.04 -8.56
CA ALA A 653 -24.34 34.11 -9.47
C ALA A 653 -25.32 34.85 -10.38
N ILE A 654 -26.10 35.78 -9.82
CA ILE A 654 -27.04 36.61 -10.59
C ILE A 654 -26.28 37.52 -11.56
N GLU A 655 -25.20 38.18 -11.13
CA GLU A 655 -24.37 39.02 -12.00
C GLU A 655 -23.74 38.22 -13.16
N THR A 656 -23.17 37.06 -12.87
CA THR A 656 -22.57 36.18 -13.88
C THR A 656 -23.60 35.69 -14.88
N MET A 657 -24.79 35.31 -14.39
CA MET A 657 -25.91 34.88 -15.24
C MET A 657 -26.39 36.02 -16.14
N LEU A 658 -26.60 37.22 -15.59
CA LEU A 658 -26.98 38.41 -16.35
C LEU A 658 -25.93 38.75 -17.41
N GLY A 659 -24.64 38.71 -17.07
CA GLY A 659 -23.55 38.96 -18.02
C GLY A 659 -23.50 37.94 -19.16
N ARG A 660 -23.68 36.64 -18.87
CA ARG A 660 -23.70 35.58 -19.91
C ARG A 660 -24.94 35.65 -20.80
N LEU A 661 -26.09 36.06 -20.26
CA LEU A 661 -27.37 36.06 -20.97
C LEU A 661 -27.74 37.39 -21.64
N ALA A 662 -27.09 38.50 -21.28
CA ALA A 662 -27.41 39.84 -21.81
C ALA A 662 -27.34 39.93 -23.35
N GLY A 663 -26.48 39.12 -23.99
CA GLY A 663 -26.35 39.08 -25.45
C GLY A 663 -27.37 38.19 -26.18
N HIS A 664 -28.20 37.44 -25.47
CA HIS A 664 -29.11 36.45 -26.06
C HIS A 664 -30.50 37.06 -26.32
N SER A 665 -31.03 36.91 -27.53
CA SER A 665 -32.27 37.55 -27.99
C SER A 665 -33.49 37.28 -27.10
N MET A 666 -33.58 36.08 -26.51
CA MET A 666 -34.66 35.67 -25.60
C MET A 666 -34.62 36.36 -24.22
N PHE A 667 -33.51 37.00 -23.84
CA PHE A 667 -33.30 37.57 -22.50
C PHE A 667 -33.12 39.09 -22.54
N GLN A 668 -33.77 39.78 -23.49
CA GLN A 668 -33.76 41.24 -23.56
C GLN A 668 -35.03 41.88 -22.95
N GLY A 669 -34.92 43.15 -22.53
CA GLY A 669 -36.04 43.90 -21.96
C GLY A 669 -36.58 43.31 -20.65
N ALA A 670 -37.91 43.20 -20.53
CA ALA A 670 -38.58 42.67 -19.33
C ALA A 670 -38.13 41.25 -18.94
N ALA A 671 -37.68 40.44 -19.91
CA ALA A 671 -37.14 39.11 -19.65
C ALA A 671 -35.82 39.13 -18.85
N LEU A 672 -34.99 40.16 -19.01
CA LEU A 672 -33.75 40.33 -18.22
C LEU A 672 -34.07 40.70 -16.78
N GLU A 673 -35.04 41.58 -16.55
CA GLU A 673 -35.47 41.99 -15.21
C GLU A 673 -36.10 40.83 -14.42
N ARG A 674 -36.80 39.91 -15.10
CA ARG A 674 -37.31 38.67 -14.49
C ARG A 674 -36.22 37.79 -13.89
N LEU A 675 -35.00 37.83 -14.44
CA LEU A 675 -33.87 37.08 -13.87
C LEU A 675 -33.45 37.61 -12.49
N LYS A 676 -33.75 38.87 -12.19
CA LYS A 676 -33.52 39.53 -10.89
C LYS A 676 -34.68 39.34 -9.89
N MET A 677 -35.73 38.61 -10.27
CA MET A 677 -36.88 38.29 -9.41
C MET A 677 -36.81 36.87 -8.84
N CYS A 678 -37.31 36.67 -7.61
CA CYS A 678 -37.47 35.34 -7.02
C CYS A 678 -38.51 34.51 -7.79
N GLY A 679 -38.52 33.18 -7.58
CA GLY A 679 -39.43 32.27 -8.29
C GLY A 679 -40.90 32.70 -8.24
N ASP A 680 -41.37 33.10 -7.06
CA ASP A 680 -42.75 33.57 -6.84
C ASP A 680 -43.05 34.83 -7.66
N CYS A 681 -42.19 35.86 -7.56
CA CYS A 681 -42.36 37.12 -8.25
C CYS A 681 -42.22 36.99 -9.77
N ARG A 682 -41.36 36.08 -10.25
CA ARG A 682 -41.18 35.78 -11.67
C ARG A 682 -42.42 35.15 -12.27
N VAL A 683 -43.04 34.20 -11.57
CA VAL A 683 -44.30 33.58 -12.00
C VAL A 683 -45.39 34.65 -12.08
N VAL A 684 -45.56 35.44 -11.01
CA VAL A 684 -46.57 36.52 -11.01
C VAL A 684 -46.34 37.48 -12.18
N ASP A 685 -45.11 37.94 -12.39
CA ASP A 685 -44.76 38.83 -13.49
C ASP A 685 -45.06 38.23 -14.88
N MET A 686 -44.77 36.94 -15.09
CA MET A 686 -45.12 36.24 -16.32
C MET A 686 -46.64 36.22 -16.54
N PHE A 687 -47.45 36.00 -15.50
CA PHE A 687 -48.92 35.96 -15.67
C PHE A 687 -49.59 37.34 -15.75
N THR A 688 -48.88 38.41 -15.36
CA THR A 688 -49.37 39.81 -15.40
C THR A 688 -48.80 40.64 -16.55
N ASP A 689 -47.95 40.07 -17.40
CA ASP A 689 -47.36 40.77 -18.56
C ASP A 689 -48.45 41.08 -19.61
N GLU A 690 -48.63 42.38 -19.93
CA GLU A 690 -49.66 42.90 -20.83
C GLU A 690 -49.48 42.44 -22.30
N ASN A 691 -48.29 41.96 -22.67
CA ASN A 691 -47.97 41.52 -24.02
C ASN A 691 -48.18 40.01 -24.29
N GLN A 692 -48.79 39.26 -23.36
CA GLN A 692 -49.08 37.84 -23.60
C GLN A 692 -50.40 37.63 -24.35
N VAL A 693 -50.32 36.99 -25.52
CA VAL A 693 -51.49 36.48 -26.23
C VAL A 693 -52.05 35.29 -25.45
N ARG A 694 -53.16 35.51 -24.73
CA ARG A 694 -53.95 34.43 -24.13
C ARG A 694 -54.58 33.61 -25.26
N ILE A 695 -54.08 32.40 -25.49
CA ILE A 695 -54.81 31.43 -26.32
C ILE A 695 -55.97 30.92 -25.47
N ALA A 696 -57.14 31.54 -25.65
CA ALA A 696 -58.38 31.08 -25.04
C ALA A 696 -58.78 29.72 -25.64
N GLY A 697 -58.40 28.64 -24.95
CA GLY A 697 -58.85 27.29 -25.26
C GLY A 697 -60.19 26.98 -24.60
N ALA A 698 -61.21 26.79 -25.43
CA ALA A 698 -62.43 26.02 -25.20
C ALA A 698 -63.33 26.40 -24.00
N ASN A 699 -64.37 27.16 -24.34
CA ASN A 699 -65.63 27.27 -23.62
C ASN A 699 -66.22 25.87 -23.34
N PRO A 700 -66.46 25.43 -22.08
CA PRO A 700 -67.39 24.37 -21.81
C PRO A 700 -68.79 25.01 -21.76
N SER A 701 -69.54 24.78 -22.83
CA SER A 701 -70.98 24.96 -22.90
C SER A 701 -71.68 24.47 -21.62
N LYS A 702 -72.46 25.34 -20.97
CA LYS A 702 -73.60 24.91 -20.16
C LYS A 702 -74.54 24.08 -21.03
N PRO A 703 -75.05 22.95 -20.53
CA PRO A 703 -76.51 22.83 -20.49
C PRO A 703 -77.06 22.18 -19.22
N GLN A 704 -78.15 22.81 -18.76
CA GLN A 704 -79.27 22.36 -17.91
C GLN A 704 -78.99 21.78 -16.53
#